data_AF-A0AA92INA8-F1
#
_entry.id   AF-A0AA92INA8-F1
#
_cell.length_a   1.000
_cell.length_b   1.000
_cell.length_c   1.000
_cell.angle_alpha   90.00
_cell.angle_beta   90.00
_cell.angle_gamma   90.00
#
_symmetry.space_group_name_H-M   'P 1'
#
loop_
_entity.id
_entity.type
_entity.pdbx_description
1 polymer ?
#
loop_
_entity_poly.entity_id
_entity_poly.type
_entity_poly.pdbx_seq_one_letter_code
_entity_poly.pdbx_strand_id
1 'polypeptide(L)'
;MISRTLKLTAIALAVATAATSAYAQSQKPTVAVKIQGPEKTPELQFAGSPRLSQVYANAQIKPEEIFWPGVRLVSAEKHNEIIQKQKQLTQQLYKLERYFQQEEQRNYAQLANRIAGQVASWPVVGAEPIGRGHVEQGPKGTTLGVDINKKSSLTSYYDEARLNINANPQLPQGSKEQPTRYQLLMPTIEKHQTTHLQVIGAVWMPFTMSYHPHFTARETAHKENFKQRLEAITHKDKVLQVSAQGDVQEINIDPYNAHSQKFSAGAKIIALFNTSKLPKEFKDINKQMAELAKYWNPLQPTLKETSHFTTLGKYTQSEKDQQPPLLLFGEADKKLRPTTSDFGSIGLLQMPSGRHAEQGEFSFTYYDQDEYRRWALNLQLFPWLEATIRYNDIRTRRYSQDVNFSGDQTYKDRGVDLKFRLTEESRWIPETSVGIRDAAGTGLFAGEYVAASKRFGNFDFTAGLGWGYLGKNNNVNNPFCELADEFCSRTDGFSGRGGSFEVDKWFKGNTAWFAGLEYQTPWDPLSIKVEYDSNNYKNEPSTVTMPQDSRWNYGLEYDLGNNMSIKASYERGNTLMFGFTIRTNLANASQPKIDSHPKRPPAPPRLKTVEQLKQAEELNKLRMALNTEASTWVDEIALSEDNQTLTLYGSQYRYRDSELGLEKMGRVLATEVPDTIKTYQFVNQSGSINLAQNNIDAELFKDAIARRTINATTQQAYSRSEVTDKPGETLFKDEFEFAQLPTVSVKPFLDQSFGGPESFYMYQVGLDARLIYSLSPNTYIYGTASARIADNYDKFNYTTGEETGALPRVRTYVREYVTSSDIFLRDLQLVHRLQLADSWFAGAYIGYQEQMFGGFGGEVLYRELDSNWAVGLDVNYAKQRDWEDHFGFRDYDVITGHLTGYWRPSFLPNTLISVAAGQFLAGDRGVQVSVDHKFDSGIIVGAYAAKTNVSAREYGEGSFTKGFYISIPFDILQLRYSAGRGAISWTPLTRDGGQMLGGGVGLFGATDKRSPYYVD
;
A
#
# COMPACT_ATOMS: atom_id res chain seq x y z
N MET A 1 -48.90 20.13 36.06
CA MET A 1 -48.31 18.81 35.71
C MET A 1 -46.83 18.70 36.11
N ILE A 2 -46.43 19.31 37.24
CA ILE A 2 -45.02 19.42 37.68
C ILE A 2 -44.73 18.58 38.95
N SER A 3 -45.72 17.83 39.46
CA SER A 3 -45.62 17.14 40.75
C SER A 3 -45.35 15.63 40.66
N ARG A 4 -45.42 15.00 39.47
CA ARG A 4 -45.17 13.55 39.30
C ARG A 4 -43.78 13.21 38.79
N THR A 5 -43.06 14.13 38.14
CA THR A 5 -41.73 13.87 37.57
C THR A 5 -40.60 14.00 38.58
N LEU A 6 -40.81 14.71 39.70
CA LEU A 6 -39.81 14.85 40.78
C LEU A 6 -39.77 13.66 41.78
N LYS A 7 -40.75 12.76 41.74
CA LYS A 7 -40.79 11.59 42.65
C LYS A 7 -40.14 10.32 42.09
N LEU A 8 -39.84 10.26 40.79
CA LEU A 8 -39.08 9.16 40.18
C LEU A 8 -37.56 9.42 40.16
N THR A 9 -37.13 10.68 40.26
CA THR A 9 -35.71 11.07 40.31
C THR A 9 -35.07 10.86 41.68
N ALA A 10 -35.85 10.81 42.76
CA ALA A 10 -35.34 10.62 44.13
C ALA A 10 -35.11 9.13 44.51
N ILE A 11 -35.72 8.17 43.80
CA ILE A 11 -35.53 6.74 44.07
C ILE A 11 -34.36 6.16 43.25
N ALA A 12 -34.07 6.72 42.07
CA ALA A 12 -32.88 6.34 41.29
C ALA A 12 -31.56 6.86 41.91
N LEU A 13 -31.59 7.95 42.68
CA LEU A 13 -30.42 8.51 43.36
C LEU A 13 -30.06 7.80 44.69
N ALA A 14 -31.00 7.03 45.26
CA ALA A 14 -30.80 6.31 46.52
C ALA A 14 -30.30 4.86 46.34
N VAL A 15 -30.37 4.29 45.13
CA VAL A 15 -29.75 2.98 44.82
C VAL A 15 -28.31 3.14 44.30
N ALA A 16 -27.92 4.33 43.82
CA ALA A 16 -26.56 4.60 43.35
C ALA A 16 -25.57 5.01 44.46
N THR A 17 -26.05 5.31 45.68
CA THR A 17 -25.20 5.79 46.79
C THR A 17 -24.91 4.74 47.87
N ALA A 18 -25.53 3.55 47.80
CA ALA A 18 -25.27 2.43 48.73
C ALA A 18 -24.41 1.30 48.12
N ALA A 19 -24.03 1.39 46.84
CA ALA A 19 -23.13 0.44 46.17
C ALA A 19 -21.69 0.98 45.95
N THR A 20 -21.36 2.15 46.51
CA THR A 20 -20.03 2.79 46.36
C THR A 20 -19.29 2.97 47.69
N SER A 21 -19.75 2.36 48.79
CA SER A 21 -19.04 2.39 50.08
C SER A 21 -18.51 1.03 50.54
N ALA A 22 -18.26 0.12 49.60
CA ALA A 22 -17.61 -1.16 49.88
C ALA A 22 -16.76 -1.66 48.70
N TYR A 23 -15.94 -0.80 48.07
CA TYR A 23 -14.74 -1.23 47.32
C TYR A 23 -13.74 -0.07 47.17
N ALA A 24 -13.63 0.79 48.18
CA ALA A 24 -12.49 1.69 48.35
C ALA A 24 -11.51 1.05 49.34
N GLN A 25 -10.91 -0.07 48.93
CA GLN A 25 -9.71 -0.59 49.58
C GLN A 25 -8.54 -0.17 48.71
N SER A 26 -7.60 0.56 49.31
CA SER A 26 -6.46 1.17 48.64
C SER A 26 -5.62 0.15 47.86
N GLN A 27 -5.71 0.13 46.53
CA GLN A 27 -4.62 -0.42 45.72
C GLN A 27 -3.55 0.67 45.61
N LYS A 28 -2.56 0.59 46.50
CA LYS A 28 -1.31 1.35 46.37
C LYS A 28 -0.64 0.97 45.04
N PRO A 29 0.00 1.91 44.32
CA PRO A 29 0.68 1.61 43.06
C PRO A 29 1.65 0.43 43.25
N THR A 30 1.58 -0.56 42.36
CA THR A 30 2.34 -1.80 42.46
C THR A 30 3.45 -1.86 41.41
N VAL A 31 4.67 -2.20 41.84
CA VAL A 31 5.75 -2.60 40.91
C VAL A 31 5.67 -4.11 40.72
N ALA A 32 5.56 -4.54 39.47
CA ALA A 32 5.57 -5.96 39.11
C ALA A 32 6.94 -6.35 38.54
N VAL A 33 7.56 -7.37 39.13
CA VAL A 33 8.83 -7.93 38.67
C VAL A 33 8.61 -9.36 38.23
N LYS A 34 8.71 -9.60 36.93
CA LYS A 34 8.67 -10.95 36.36
C LYS A 34 10.06 -11.55 36.41
N ILE A 35 10.20 -12.68 37.08
CA ILE A 35 11.46 -13.37 37.21
C ILE A 35 11.50 -14.48 36.16
N GLN A 36 12.54 -14.51 35.33
CA GLN A 36 12.74 -15.55 34.32
C GLN A 36 13.96 -16.39 34.67
N GLY A 37 13.70 -17.60 35.17
CA GLY A 37 14.70 -18.60 35.53
C GLY A 37 14.35 -20.00 35.00
N PRO A 38 15.14 -21.03 35.31
CA PRO A 38 15.04 -22.38 34.73
C PRO A 38 13.78 -23.18 35.10
N GLU A 39 13.22 -23.01 36.30
CA GLU A 39 12.17 -23.91 36.80
C GLU A 39 10.81 -23.23 37.04
N LYS A 40 10.76 -21.90 37.18
CA LYS A 40 9.51 -21.13 37.35
C LYS A 40 9.64 -19.70 36.81
N THR A 41 8.53 -19.14 36.33
CA THR A 41 8.41 -17.70 36.00
C THR A 41 7.48 -16.98 36.97
N PRO A 42 7.85 -16.82 38.26
CA PRO A 42 7.00 -16.12 39.21
C PRO A 42 6.97 -14.62 38.88
N GLU A 43 5.80 -14.01 39.07
CA GLU A 43 5.62 -12.56 39.01
C GLU A 43 5.41 -12.06 40.44
N LEU A 44 6.31 -11.21 40.90
CA LEU A 44 6.24 -10.61 42.23
C LEU A 44 5.63 -9.22 42.14
N GLN A 45 4.65 -8.93 43.01
CA GLN A 45 4.05 -7.61 43.12
C GLN A 45 4.44 -6.97 44.45
N PHE A 46 4.88 -5.72 44.38
CA PHE A 46 5.28 -4.94 45.55
C PHE A 46 4.40 -3.70 45.66
N ALA A 47 3.86 -3.43 46.85
CA ALA A 47 3.19 -2.16 47.13
C ALA A 47 4.25 -1.05 47.32
N GLY A 48 4.35 -0.12 46.36
CA GLY A 48 5.38 0.93 46.33
C GLY A 48 6.60 0.58 45.47
N SER A 49 7.69 1.33 45.64
CA SER A 49 8.95 1.17 44.87
C SER A 49 9.92 0.24 45.62
N PRO A 50 9.94 -1.09 45.33
CA PRO A 50 10.80 -2.02 46.04
C PRO A 50 12.26 -1.81 45.66
N ARG A 51 13.17 -2.17 46.58
CA ARG A 51 14.59 -2.33 46.24
C ARG A 51 14.84 -3.73 45.69
N LEU A 52 15.86 -3.87 44.86
CA LEU A 52 16.22 -5.15 44.25
C LEU A 52 16.46 -6.27 45.27
N SER A 53 17.02 -5.96 46.45
CA SER A 53 17.17 -6.94 47.54
C SER A 53 15.84 -7.49 48.07
N GLN A 54 14.77 -6.69 48.05
CA GLN A 54 13.42 -7.10 48.42
C GLN A 54 12.81 -8.00 47.34
N VAL A 55 13.14 -7.74 46.07
CA VAL A 55 12.79 -8.62 44.96
C VAL A 55 13.39 -10.00 45.16
N TYR A 56 14.69 -10.08 45.47
CA TYR A 56 15.34 -11.37 45.69
C TYR A 56 14.82 -12.13 46.92
N ALA A 57 14.57 -11.43 48.04
CA ALA A 57 14.06 -12.05 49.26
C ALA A 57 12.68 -12.71 49.05
N ASN A 58 11.81 -12.09 48.25
CA ASN A 58 10.48 -12.62 47.94
C ASN A 58 10.47 -13.64 46.80
N ALA A 59 11.52 -13.67 45.97
CA ALA A 59 11.65 -14.58 44.84
C ALA A 59 11.94 -16.04 45.24
N GLN A 60 12.27 -16.30 46.51
CA GLN A 60 12.63 -17.64 47.02
C GLN A 60 13.71 -18.34 46.16
N ILE A 61 14.69 -17.56 45.69
CA ILE A 61 15.77 -18.03 44.83
C ILE A 61 16.74 -18.88 45.66
N LYS A 62 17.26 -19.95 45.07
CA LYS A 62 18.42 -20.69 45.57
C LYS A 62 19.71 -20.06 45.00
N PRO A 63 20.45 -19.22 45.74
CA PRO A 63 21.54 -18.43 45.18
C PRO A 63 22.68 -19.28 44.60
N GLU A 64 22.84 -20.51 45.09
CA GLU A 64 23.84 -21.50 44.67
C GLU A 64 23.59 -22.10 43.28
N GLU A 65 22.40 -21.96 42.69
CA GLU A 65 22.04 -22.51 41.37
C GLU A 65 22.14 -21.44 40.24
N ILE A 66 22.26 -20.15 40.60
CA ILE A 66 22.20 -19.01 39.68
C ILE A 66 23.60 -18.52 39.28
N PHE A 67 23.79 -18.25 37.99
CA PHE A 67 24.98 -17.58 37.48
C PHE A 67 24.81 -16.05 37.58
N TRP A 68 25.08 -15.52 38.77
CA TRP A 68 24.89 -14.10 39.09
C TRP A 68 25.58 -13.11 38.15
N PRO A 69 26.78 -13.38 37.61
CA PRO A 69 27.38 -12.51 36.59
C PRO A 69 26.48 -12.24 35.36
N GLY A 70 25.67 -13.23 34.97
CA GLY A 70 24.75 -13.13 33.83
C GLY A 70 23.37 -12.58 34.20
N VAL A 71 23.11 -12.23 35.47
CA VAL A 71 21.81 -11.69 35.87
C VAL A 71 21.60 -10.31 35.27
N ARG A 72 20.38 -10.06 34.80
CA ARG A 72 19.99 -8.84 34.09
C ARG A 72 18.64 -8.35 34.57
N LEU A 73 18.54 -7.05 34.86
CA LEU A 73 17.26 -6.39 35.13
C LEU A 73 16.86 -5.55 33.93
N VAL A 74 15.85 -6.00 33.21
CA VAL A 74 15.32 -5.37 32.00
C VAL A 74 14.18 -4.42 32.39
N SER A 75 14.32 -3.15 32.04
CA SER A 75 13.19 -2.23 31.95
C SER A 75 12.72 -2.15 30.51
N ALA A 76 11.42 -1.93 30.30
CA ALA A 76 10.85 -1.79 28.95
C ALA A 76 11.48 -0.60 28.19
N GLU A 77 11.69 0.53 28.88
CA GLU A 77 12.31 1.73 28.31
C GLU A 77 13.73 1.46 27.82
N LYS A 78 14.57 0.83 28.66
CA LYS A 78 15.95 0.52 28.28
C LYS A 78 15.99 -0.53 27.17
N HIS A 79 15.06 -1.50 27.17
CA HIS A 79 14.92 -2.46 26.07
C HIS A 79 14.71 -1.77 24.73
N ASN A 80 13.76 -0.84 24.66
CA ASN A 80 13.49 -0.09 23.45
C ASN A 80 14.69 0.76 23.01
N GLU A 81 15.39 1.42 23.95
CA GLU A 81 16.61 2.18 23.66
C GLU A 81 17.68 1.30 22.96
N ILE A 82 17.90 0.09 23.47
CA ILE A 82 18.92 -0.82 22.93
C ILE A 82 18.53 -1.39 21.57
N ILE A 83 17.27 -1.73 21.36
CA ILE A 83 16.78 -2.16 20.03
C ILE A 83 16.95 -1.05 18.99
N GLN A 84 16.69 0.21 19.36
CA GLN A 84 16.96 1.34 18.47
C GLN A 84 18.45 1.50 18.15
N LYS A 85 19.34 1.31 19.15
CA LYS A 85 20.80 1.31 18.91
C LYS A 85 21.21 0.17 17.97
N GLN A 86 20.63 -1.03 18.11
CA GLN A 86 20.86 -2.16 17.19
C GLN A 86 20.46 -1.82 15.75
N LYS A 87 19.29 -1.21 15.56
CA LYS A 87 18.78 -0.78 14.24
C LYS A 87 19.70 0.27 13.61
N GLN A 88 20.10 1.28 14.39
CA GLN A 88 21.02 2.33 13.95
C GLN A 88 22.37 1.77 13.53
N LEU A 89 22.97 0.89 14.34
CA LEU A 89 24.26 0.26 14.01
C LEU A 89 24.16 -0.62 12.76
N THR A 90 23.07 -1.38 12.62
CA THR A 90 22.80 -2.20 11.43
C THR A 90 22.74 -1.34 10.16
N GLN A 91 22.03 -0.21 10.21
CA GLN A 91 21.96 0.73 9.10
C GLN A 91 23.33 1.36 8.79
N GLN A 92 24.12 1.68 9.82
CA GLN A 92 25.50 2.17 9.62
C GLN A 92 26.38 1.12 8.92
N LEU A 93 26.26 -0.16 9.27
CA LEU A 93 27.00 -1.25 8.62
C LEU A 93 26.59 -1.44 7.15
N TYR A 94 25.32 -1.29 6.80
CA TYR A 94 24.89 -1.28 5.39
C TYR A 94 25.36 -0.05 4.61
N LYS A 95 25.49 1.11 5.27
CA LYS A 95 26.14 2.27 4.63
C LYS A 95 27.62 2.01 4.36
N LEU A 96 28.31 1.39 5.31
CA LEU A 96 29.71 1.00 5.15
C LEU A 96 29.89 -0.04 4.03
N GLU A 97 28.94 -0.97 3.85
CA GLU A 97 28.92 -1.88 2.71
C GLU A 97 28.85 -1.12 1.37
N ARG A 98 27.90 -0.20 1.22
CA ARG A 98 27.76 0.61 -0.01
C ARG A 98 29.03 1.43 -0.30
N TYR A 99 29.65 1.98 0.74
CA TYR A 99 30.94 2.65 0.60
C TYR A 99 32.00 1.71 -0.01
N PHE A 100 32.15 0.49 0.52
CA PHE A 100 33.09 -0.46 -0.06
C PHE A 100 32.71 -0.96 -1.46
N GLN A 101 31.42 -1.00 -1.80
CA GLN A 101 30.99 -1.30 -3.18
C GLN A 101 31.42 -0.20 -4.15
N GLN A 102 31.31 1.07 -3.75
CA GLN A 102 31.73 2.22 -4.55
C GLN A 102 33.25 2.27 -4.74
N GLU A 103 34.01 1.88 -3.72
CA GLU A 103 35.48 1.78 -3.78
C GLU A 103 35.98 0.48 -4.46
N GLU A 104 35.09 -0.29 -5.10
CA GLU A 104 35.37 -1.58 -5.76
C GLU A 104 35.98 -2.66 -4.84
N GLN A 105 35.88 -2.51 -3.52
CA GLN A 105 36.39 -3.43 -2.51
C GLN A 105 35.36 -4.52 -2.18
N ARG A 106 35.06 -5.38 -3.17
CA ARG A 106 33.99 -6.39 -3.09
C ARG A 106 34.07 -7.29 -1.85
N ASN A 107 35.27 -7.72 -1.45
CA ASN A 107 35.45 -8.56 -0.27
C ASN A 107 35.07 -7.84 1.03
N TYR A 108 35.31 -6.53 1.10
CA TYR A 108 35.01 -5.72 2.29
C TYR A 108 33.52 -5.33 2.34
N ALA A 109 32.93 -5.05 1.18
CA ALA A 109 31.48 -4.88 1.05
C ALA A 109 30.73 -6.12 1.53
N GLN A 110 31.10 -7.30 1.03
CA GLN A 110 30.47 -8.55 1.46
C GLN A 110 30.64 -8.81 2.96
N LEU A 111 31.81 -8.50 3.53
CA LEU A 111 32.03 -8.62 4.96
C LEU A 111 31.14 -7.65 5.76
N ALA A 112 31.06 -6.38 5.36
CA ALA A 112 30.19 -5.39 6.00
C ALA A 112 28.71 -5.79 5.95
N ASN A 113 28.25 -6.34 4.82
CA ASN A 113 26.90 -6.88 4.66
C ASN A 113 26.64 -8.04 5.65
N ARG A 114 27.57 -9.01 5.73
CA ARG A 114 27.45 -10.14 6.66
C ARG A 114 27.41 -9.68 8.12
N ILE A 115 28.23 -8.68 8.48
CA ILE A 115 28.25 -8.12 9.83
C ILE A 115 26.95 -7.37 10.13
N ALA A 116 26.38 -6.65 9.16
CA ALA A 116 25.06 -6.04 9.30
C ALA A 116 23.99 -7.11 9.59
N GLY A 117 24.01 -8.23 8.88
CA GLY A 117 23.13 -9.37 9.15
C GLY A 117 23.38 -10.05 10.51
N GLN A 118 24.64 -10.14 10.94
CA GLN A 118 24.98 -10.60 12.29
C GLN A 118 24.39 -9.67 13.35
N VAL A 119 24.66 -8.36 13.26
CA VAL A 119 24.18 -7.38 14.25
C VAL A 119 22.66 -7.33 14.31
N ALA A 120 21.97 -7.42 13.16
CA ALA A 120 20.51 -7.47 13.10
C ALA A 120 19.90 -8.70 13.80
N SER A 121 20.68 -9.80 13.92
CA SER A 121 20.24 -11.05 14.54
C SER A 121 20.75 -11.25 15.97
N TRP A 122 21.51 -10.31 16.54
CA TRP A 122 21.97 -10.40 17.92
C TRP A 122 20.80 -10.36 18.91
N PRO A 123 20.68 -11.34 19.83
CA PRO A 123 19.62 -11.39 20.84
C PRO A 123 19.95 -10.42 21.97
N VAL A 124 19.73 -9.13 21.75
CA VAL A 124 19.96 -8.08 22.75
C VAL A 124 18.70 -7.81 23.59
N VAL A 125 18.90 -7.46 24.85
CA VAL A 125 17.87 -7.08 25.83
C VAL A 125 18.35 -5.84 26.57
N GLY A 126 17.53 -4.80 26.71
CA GLY A 126 17.93 -3.58 27.42
C GLY A 126 17.95 -3.75 28.93
N ALA A 127 18.94 -4.47 29.41
CA ALA A 127 19.28 -4.62 30.80
C ALA A 127 20.79 -4.52 30.96
N GLU A 128 21.22 -3.67 31.87
CA GLU A 128 22.62 -3.65 32.29
C GLU A 128 22.85 -4.72 33.38
N PRO A 129 24.08 -5.27 33.45
CA PRO A 129 24.52 -6.16 34.53
C PRO A 129 24.25 -5.54 35.90
N ILE A 130 23.70 -6.34 36.81
CA ILE A 130 23.45 -5.91 38.19
C ILE A 130 24.76 -6.08 38.98
N GLY A 131 25.67 -5.10 38.94
CA GLY A 131 26.92 -5.20 39.71
C GLY A 131 28.01 -4.17 39.41
N ARG A 132 28.68 -3.70 40.48
CA ARG A 132 29.78 -2.70 40.60
C ARG A 132 29.83 -1.58 39.56
N GLY A 133 28.74 -0.80 39.55
CA GLY A 133 28.74 0.64 39.32
C GLY A 133 29.15 1.12 37.93
N HIS A 134 28.18 1.46 37.09
CA HIS A 134 28.27 2.53 36.08
C HIS A 134 26.88 3.19 35.93
N VAL A 135 26.46 3.94 36.96
CA VAL A 135 25.88 5.27 36.76
C VAL A 135 27.06 6.22 37.01
N GLU A 136 27.71 6.65 35.92
CA GLU A 136 28.80 7.66 35.79
C GLU A 136 30.10 7.57 36.65
N GLN A 137 31.23 7.40 35.93
CA GLN A 137 32.65 7.78 36.20
C GLN A 137 33.59 6.98 37.17
N GLY A 138 34.53 6.22 36.55
CA GLY A 138 35.98 6.06 36.90
C GLY A 138 36.39 5.08 38.03
N PRO A 139 37.66 4.60 38.15
CA PRO A 139 38.86 4.75 37.31
C PRO A 139 39.36 3.45 36.62
N LYS A 140 40.27 3.63 35.66
CA LYS A 140 40.92 2.58 34.83
C LYS A 140 41.71 1.56 35.67
N GLY A 141 41.61 0.27 35.31
CA GLY A 141 42.74 -0.67 35.43
C GLY A 141 42.63 -1.86 36.38
N THR A 142 41.48 -2.53 36.50
CA THR A 142 41.38 -3.78 37.28
C THR A 142 40.74 -4.91 36.47
N THR A 143 41.54 -5.87 36.03
CA THR A 143 41.09 -7.16 35.49
C THR A 143 40.59 -8.02 36.66
N LEU A 144 39.28 -8.03 36.91
CA LEU A 144 38.68 -8.96 37.88
C LEU A 144 38.34 -10.28 37.18
N GLY A 145 39.31 -11.18 37.17
CA GLY A 145 39.09 -12.59 36.85
C GLY A 145 38.28 -13.26 37.95
N VAL A 146 36.95 -13.31 37.81
CA VAL A 146 36.12 -14.19 38.63
C VAL A 146 36.40 -15.63 38.21
N ASP A 147 37.10 -16.37 39.06
CA ASP A 147 37.27 -17.82 38.88
C ASP A 147 35.92 -18.49 39.12
N ILE A 148 35.20 -18.79 38.03
CA ILE A 148 33.90 -19.47 38.06
C ILE A 148 33.92 -20.82 38.79
N ASN A 149 35.11 -21.38 39.07
CA ASN A 149 35.25 -22.63 39.83
C ASN A 149 35.22 -22.41 41.36
N LYS A 150 35.31 -21.17 41.85
CA LYS A 150 35.16 -20.84 43.29
C LYS A 150 33.73 -20.42 43.60
N LYS A 151 32.98 -21.28 44.29
CA LYS A 151 31.58 -21.05 44.71
C LYS A 151 31.33 -19.70 45.39
N SER A 152 32.27 -19.21 46.20
CA SER A 152 32.15 -17.92 46.92
C SER A 152 32.17 -16.68 45.99
N SER A 153 32.74 -16.80 44.80
CA SER A 153 32.83 -15.68 43.85
C SER A 153 31.56 -15.53 43.00
N LEU A 154 30.80 -16.63 42.83
CA LEU A 154 29.56 -16.66 42.06
C LEU A 154 28.40 -15.97 42.78
N THR A 155 28.35 -15.96 44.12
CA THR A 155 27.27 -15.31 44.89
C THR A 155 27.61 -13.87 45.33
N SER A 156 28.84 -13.42 45.08
CA SER A 156 29.33 -12.11 45.54
C SER A 156 28.47 -10.92 45.10
N TYR A 157 27.88 -10.97 43.91
CA TYR A 157 26.96 -9.95 43.39
C TYR A 157 25.61 -9.92 44.12
N TYR A 158 25.11 -11.09 44.53
CA TYR A 158 23.91 -11.21 45.34
C TYR A 158 24.15 -10.63 46.75
N ASP A 159 25.29 -10.98 47.36
CA ASP A 159 25.66 -10.45 48.67
C ASP A 159 25.95 -8.94 48.61
N GLU A 160 26.58 -8.44 47.54
CA GLU A 160 26.82 -7.02 47.34
C GLU A 160 25.53 -6.23 47.12
N ALA A 161 24.57 -6.74 46.33
CA ALA A 161 23.25 -6.12 46.20
C ALA A 161 22.43 -6.14 47.51
N ARG A 162 22.73 -7.05 48.44
CA ARG A 162 22.11 -7.06 49.77
C ARG A 162 22.79 -6.09 50.75
N LEU A 163 24.10 -5.90 50.62
CA LEU A 163 24.92 -5.19 51.60
C LEU A 163 25.29 -3.74 51.18
N ASN A 164 25.25 -3.40 49.88
CA ASN A 164 25.67 -2.11 49.35
C ASN A 164 24.50 -1.36 48.68
N ILE A 165 24.24 -0.12 49.13
CA ILE A 165 23.15 0.72 48.62
C ILE A 165 23.29 1.05 47.13
N ASN A 166 24.52 1.16 46.61
CA ASN A 166 24.81 1.47 45.21
C ASN A 166 24.55 0.27 44.28
N ALA A 167 24.57 -0.96 44.82
CA ALA A 167 24.26 -2.20 44.10
C ALA A 167 22.81 -2.66 44.33
N ASN A 168 22.01 -1.88 45.07
CA ASN A 168 20.63 -2.19 45.43
C ASN A 168 19.66 -1.09 44.95
N PRO A 169 19.52 -0.91 43.63
CA PRO A 169 18.71 0.17 43.09
C PRO A 169 17.27 0.05 43.58
N GLN A 170 16.66 1.20 43.87
CA GLN A 170 15.23 1.28 44.09
C GLN A 170 14.56 1.24 42.73
N LEU A 171 13.59 0.34 42.55
CA LEU A 171 12.83 0.21 41.32
C LEU A 171 11.70 1.24 41.35
N PRO A 172 11.80 2.34 40.58
CA PRO A 172 10.80 3.40 40.63
C PRO A 172 9.43 2.87 40.24
N GLN A 173 8.44 3.21 41.06
CA GLN A 173 7.04 3.02 40.74
C GLN A 173 6.65 3.91 39.56
N GLY A 174 5.83 3.37 38.67
CA GLY A 174 5.23 4.15 37.60
C GLY A 174 4.07 4.99 38.11
N SER A 175 3.42 5.73 37.22
CA SER A 175 2.18 6.44 37.56
C SER A 175 1.06 5.43 37.88
N LYS A 176 -0.04 5.90 38.49
CA LYS A 176 -1.23 5.06 38.71
C LYS A 176 -1.80 4.48 37.39
N GLU A 177 -1.48 5.10 36.26
CA GLU A 177 -1.98 4.75 34.92
C GLU A 177 -1.01 3.83 34.15
N GLN A 178 0.29 3.83 34.49
CA GLN A 178 1.30 2.95 33.88
C GLN A 178 2.21 2.35 34.96
N PRO A 179 1.91 1.16 35.52
CA PRO A 179 2.80 0.51 36.47
C PRO A 179 4.08 0.05 35.78
N THR A 180 5.25 0.49 36.26
CA THR A 180 6.55 0.08 35.72
C THR A 180 6.77 -1.42 35.95
N ARG A 181 6.93 -2.17 34.85
CA ARG A 181 7.21 -3.61 34.88
C ARG A 181 8.69 -3.86 34.61
N TYR A 182 9.28 -4.72 35.42
CA TYR A 182 10.67 -5.16 35.25
C TYR A 182 10.73 -6.65 34.97
N GLN A 183 11.71 -7.07 34.17
CA GLN A 183 12.04 -8.48 34.03
C GLN A 183 13.42 -8.74 34.62
N LEU A 184 13.50 -9.69 35.54
CA LEU A 184 14.76 -10.14 36.12
C LEU A 184 15.14 -11.48 35.47
N LEU A 185 16.13 -11.45 34.59
CA LEU A 185 16.64 -12.63 33.91
C LEU A 185 17.72 -13.29 34.77
N MET A 186 17.52 -14.55 35.15
CA MET A 186 18.40 -15.30 36.03
C MET A 186 18.83 -16.61 35.39
N PRO A 187 19.95 -16.59 34.65
CA PRO A 187 20.48 -17.80 34.05
C PRO A 187 21.07 -18.75 35.11
N THR A 188 21.02 -20.05 34.86
CA THR A 188 21.66 -21.04 35.74
C THR A 188 23.14 -21.17 35.48
N ILE A 189 23.86 -21.67 36.48
CA ILE A 189 25.25 -22.09 36.33
C ILE A 189 25.38 -23.09 35.18
N GLU A 190 24.50 -24.09 35.06
CA GLU A 190 24.54 -25.08 33.98
C GLU A 190 24.35 -24.48 32.57
N LYS A 191 23.41 -23.52 32.40
CA LYS A 191 23.14 -22.87 31.10
C LYS A 191 24.23 -21.87 30.68
N HIS A 192 25.02 -21.35 31.63
CA HIS A 192 26.09 -20.38 31.37
C HIS A 192 27.50 -20.88 31.63
N GLN A 193 27.69 -22.09 32.15
CA GLN A 193 28.96 -22.83 32.12
C GLN A 193 29.25 -23.24 30.67
N THR A 194 29.46 -22.25 29.81
CA THR A 194 29.90 -22.51 28.46
C THR A 194 31.39 -22.84 28.54
N THR A 195 31.73 -24.08 28.24
CA THR A 195 33.09 -24.51 27.85
C THR A 195 33.54 -23.88 26.53
N HIS A 196 32.84 -22.84 26.06
CA HIS A 196 33.01 -22.22 24.75
C HIS A 196 32.94 -20.68 24.85
N LEU A 197 33.72 -20.00 24.03
CA LEU A 197 33.69 -18.57 23.76
C LEU A 197 33.00 -18.34 22.42
N GLN A 198 32.09 -17.37 22.33
CA GLN A 198 31.41 -17.08 21.06
C GLN A 198 32.09 -15.90 20.36
N VAL A 199 32.49 -16.11 19.11
CA VAL A 199 33.15 -15.12 18.27
C VAL A 199 32.13 -14.50 17.31
N ILE A 200 32.04 -13.18 17.30
CA ILE A 200 31.11 -12.36 16.50
C ILE A 200 31.84 -11.11 15.95
N GLY A 201 31.18 -10.34 15.07
CA GLY A 201 31.77 -9.11 14.51
C GLY A 201 32.48 -9.39 13.19
N ALA A 202 33.68 -8.82 12.98
CA ALA A 202 34.42 -8.89 11.72
C ALA A 202 35.04 -10.25 11.37
N VAL A 203 34.18 -11.26 11.28
CA VAL A 203 34.43 -12.65 10.89
C VAL A 203 33.43 -13.08 9.81
N TRP A 204 33.82 -14.05 8.97
CA TRP A 204 32.99 -14.54 7.87
C TRP A 204 31.63 -15.07 8.37
N MET A 205 31.64 -15.90 9.42
CA MET A 205 30.45 -16.34 10.16
C MET A 205 30.77 -16.39 11.65
N PRO A 206 29.80 -16.11 12.54
CA PRO A 206 29.97 -16.37 13.97
C PRO A 206 30.34 -17.84 14.23
N PHE A 207 31.25 -18.08 15.17
CA PHE A 207 31.66 -19.44 15.54
C PHE A 207 31.98 -19.51 17.03
N THR A 208 32.19 -20.72 17.54
CA THR A 208 32.61 -20.96 18.92
C THR A 208 34.06 -21.45 18.99
N MET A 209 34.77 -21.02 20.02
CA MET A 209 36.11 -21.50 20.41
C MET A 209 36.02 -22.22 21.74
N SER A 210 36.82 -23.25 21.98
CA SER A 210 36.86 -23.87 23.31
C SER A 210 37.49 -22.93 24.35
N TYR A 211 36.86 -22.82 25.52
CA TYR A 211 37.39 -22.08 26.67
C TYR A 211 38.40 -22.94 27.42
N HIS A 212 39.59 -22.37 27.69
CA HIS A 212 40.68 -23.05 28.38
C HIS A 212 41.13 -22.22 29.60
N PRO A 213 40.73 -22.59 30.83
CA PRO A 213 40.95 -21.75 32.02
C PRO A 213 42.44 -21.56 32.38
N HIS A 214 43.29 -22.51 31.99
CA HIS A 214 44.73 -22.45 32.23
C HIS A 214 45.48 -21.71 31.13
N PHE A 215 44.86 -21.43 29.98
CA PHE A 215 45.50 -20.79 28.84
C PHE A 215 45.36 -19.28 28.94
N THR A 216 46.38 -18.58 28.46
CA THR A 216 46.31 -17.16 28.09
C THR A 216 45.46 -16.99 26.82
N ALA A 217 44.94 -15.79 26.59
CA ALA A 217 44.18 -15.46 25.39
C ALA A 217 44.97 -15.75 24.10
N ARG A 218 46.30 -15.56 24.15
CA ARG A 218 47.24 -15.95 23.09
C ARG A 218 47.25 -17.46 22.86
N GLU A 219 47.43 -18.26 23.91
CA GLU A 219 47.48 -19.72 23.80
C GLU A 219 46.14 -20.27 23.30
N THR A 220 45.02 -19.71 23.74
CA THR A 220 43.68 -20.04 23.22
C THR A 220 43.55 -19.65 21.75
N ALA A 221 43.93 -18.43 21.36
CA ALA A 221 43.86 -17.97 19.97
C ALA A 221 44.76 -18.80 19.03
N HIS A 222 45.94 -19.23 19.50
CA HIS A 222 46.84 -20.09 18.75
C HIS A 222 46.26 -21.51 18.61
N LYS A 223 45.81 -22.13 19.72
CA LYS A 223 45.27 -23.49 19.71
C LYS A 223 44.02 -23.63 18.82
N GLU A 224 43.16 -22.62 18.81
CA GLU A 224 41.92 -22.60 18.03
C GLU A 224 42.11 -22.09 16.59
N ASN A 225 43.36 -21.84 16.16
CA ASN A 225 43.70 -21.25 14.85
C ASN A 225 42.94 -19.95 14.55
N PHE A 226 42.71 -19.12 15.56
CA PHE A 226 41.82 -17.96 15.48
C PHE A 226 42.24 -16.96 14.39
N LYS A 227 43.54 -16.65 14.29
CA LYS A 227 44.09 -15.68 13.31
C LYS A 227 43.84 -16.08 11.86
N GLN A 228 43.72 -17.37 11.55
CA GLN A 228 43.42 -17.87 10.20
C GLN A 228 41.94 -17.71 9.81
N ARG A 229 41.06 -17.52 10.80
CA ARG A 229 39.61 -17.34 10.62
C ARG A 229 39.19 -15.87 10.52
N LEU A 230 40.14 -14.93 10.65
CA LEU A 230 39.91 -13.49 10.54
C LEU A 230 40.11 -12.99 9.11
N GLU A 231 39.25 -12.07 8.70
CA GLU A 231 39.24 -11.48 7.36
C GLU A 231 40.31 -10.39 7.18
N ALA A 232 40.58 -10.00 5.94
CA ALA A 232 41.71 -9.13 5.60
C ALA A 232 41.61 -7.67 6.13
N ILE A 233 40.39 -7.18 6.39
CA ILE A 233 40.16 -5.86 7.00
C ILE A 233 40.05 -5.94 8.54
N THR A 234 40.17 -7.11 9.14
CA THR A 234 40.05 -7.31 10.59
C THR A 234 41.39 -7.03 11.29
N HIS A 235 41.35 -6.47 12.50
CA HIS A 235 42.54 -6.42 13.37
C HIS A 235 42.95 -7.85 13.75
N LYS A 236 44.18 -8.23 13.41
CA LYS A 236 44.69 -9.59 13.66
C LYS A 236 45.37 -9.77 15.02
N ASP A 237 45.57 -8.66 15.73
CA ASP A 237 46.45 -8.61 16.89
C ASP A 237 45.68 -8.38 18.19
N LYS A 238 44.42 -7.93 18.08
CA LYS A 238 43.56 -7.60 19.23
C LYS A 238 42.08 -7.82 18.93
N VAL A 239 41.33 -8.10 19.99
CA VAL A 239 39.88 -8.25 20.00
C VAL A 239 39.27 -7.52 21.19
N LEU A 240 37.97 -7.24 21.13
CA LEU A 240 37.22 -6.83 22.31
C LEU A 240 36.53 -8.04 22.92
N GLN A 241 36.72 -8.27 24.20
CA GLN A 241 35.92 -9.21 24.97
C GLN A 241 34.81 -8.45 25.69
N VAL A 242 33.57 -8.94 25.58
CA VAL A 242 32.47 -8.55 26.47
C VAL A 242 32.23 -9.70 27.45
N SER A 243 32.55 -9.47 28.72
CA SER A 243 32.36 -10.46 29.78
C SER A 243 30.88 -10.74 30.03
N ALA A 244 30.57 -11.82 30.75
CA ALA A 244 29.20 -12.05 31.20
C ALA A 244 28.68 -10.93 32.12
N GLN A 245 29.58 -10.20 32.78
CA GLN A 245 29.29 -9.00 33.57
C GLN A 245 29.17 -7.72 32.74
N GLY A 246 29.22 -7.79 31.40
CA GLY A 246 29.12 -6.62 30.52
C GLY A 246 30.39 -5.75 30.47
N ASP A 247 31.49 -6.18 31.08
CA ASP A 247 32.77 -5.48 30.99
C ASP A 247 33.36 -5.64 29.60
N VAL A 248 33.74 -4.52 29.00
CA VAL A 248 34.44 -4.50 27.72
C VAL A 248 35.93 -4.35 27.96
N GLN A 249 36.70 -5.35 27.55
CA GLN A 249 38.15 -5.34 27.67
C GLN A 249 38.81 -5.56 26.32
N GLU A 250 39.82 -4.74 26.00
CA GLU A 250 40.69 -4.99 24.85
C GLU A 250 41.71 -6.06 25.23
N ILE A 251 41.73 -7.14 24.44
CA ILE A 251 42.60 -8.29 24.67
C ILE A 251 43.54 -8.43 23.47
N ASN A 252 44.84 -8.42 23.76
CA ASN A 252 45.86 -8.68 22.75
C ASN A 252 45.96 -10.20 22.52
N ILE A 253 45.84 -10.60 21.25
CA ILE A 253 45.91 -12.00 20.80
C ILE A 253 47.17 -12.28 19.96
N ASP A 254 48.00 -11.27 19.69
CA ASP A 254 49.25 -11.41 18.96
C ASP A 254 50.38 -12.04 19.81
N PRO A 255 51.26 -12.88 19.19
CA PRO A 255 52.40 -13.49 19.87
C PRO A 255 53.41 -12.56 20.57
N TYR A 256 53.51 -11.27 20.22
CA TYR A 256 54.59 -10.41 20.75
C TYR A 256 54.20 -9.55 21.97
N ASN A 257 52.91 -9.30 22.22
CA ASN A 257 52.44 -8.29 23.21
C ASN A 257 51.41 -8.78 24.26
N ALA A 258 51.10 -10.08 24.30
CA ALA A 258 50.10 -10.63 25.22
C ALA A 258 50.75 -11.21 26.49
N HIS A 259 51.16 -10.37 27.43
CA HIS A 259 51.65 -10.84 28.73
C HIS A 259 50.47 -11.10 29.68
N SER A 260 50.16 -12.38 29.93
CA SER A 260 49.26 -12.91 30.98
C SER A 260 47.74 -12.70 30.88
N GLN A 261 47.21 -12.01 29.86
CA GLN A 261 45.75 -11.82 29.71
C GLN A 261 45.03 -13.15 29.39
N LYS A 262 43.87 -13.39 30.00
CA LYS A 262 43.01 -14.57 29.77
C LYS A 262 41.63 -14.14 29.30
N PHE A 263 41.00 -14.96 28.45
CA PHE A 263 39.58 -14.78 28.19
C PHE A 263 38.76 -15.13 29.44
N SER A 264 37.58 -14.53 29.59
CA SER A 264 36.62 -14.88 30.63
C SER A 264 35.67 -15.96 30.12
N ALA A 265 35.30 -16.90 31.00
CA ALA A 265 34.34 -17.94 30.65
C ALA A 265 33.02 -17.34 30.15
N GLY A 266 32.52 -17.84 29.01
CA GLY A 266 31.25 -17.42 28.39
C GLY A 266 31.23 -16.01 27.80
N ALA A 267 32.38 -15.35 27.70
CA ALA A 267 32.47 -14.04 27.09
C ALA A 267 32.19 -14.06 25.58
N LYS A 268 31.72 -12.93 25.07
CA LYS A 268 31.57 -12.65 23.64
C LYS A 268 32.85 -12.02 23.13
N ILE A 269 33.48 -12.63 22.13
CA ILE A 269 34.71 -12.15 21.52
C ILE A 269 34.32 -11.44 20.22
N ILE A 270 34.56 -10.13 20.17
CA ILE A 270 34.24 -9.30 19.02
C ILE A 270 35.51 -9.11 18.20
N ALA A 271 35.51 -9.68 16.99
CA ALA A 271 36.51 -9.40 15.99
C ALA A 271 36.31 -7.98 15.45
N LEU A 272 37.38 -7.19 15.43
CA LEU A 272 37.32 -5.75 15.18
C LEU A 272 37.68 -5.41 13.74
N PHE A 273 36.94 -4.50 13.12
CA PHE A 273 37.43 -3.85 11.91
C PHE A 273 38.73 -3.10 12.20
N ASN A 274 39.67 -3.10 11.25
CA ASN A 274 40.80 -2.21 11.27
C ASN A 274 40.32 -0.79 10.90
N THR A 275 40.06 0.04 11.91
CA THR A 275 39.46 1.38 11.75
C THR A 275 40.35 2.36 10.99
N SER A 276 41.64 2.07 10.82
CA SER A 276 42.53 2.85 9.94
C SER A 276 42.17 2.73 8.46
N LYS A 277 41.49 1.64 8.08
CA LYS A 277 41.00 1.37 6.73
C LYS A 277 39.54 1.78 6.51
N LEU A 278 38.89 2.38 7.53
CA LEU A 278 37.50 2.82 7.46
C LEU A 278 37.39 4.33 7.27
N PRO A 279 36.33 4.82 6.61
CA PRO A 279 36.00 6.24 6.59
C PRO A 279 35.85 6.84 7.99
N LYS A 280 36.07 8.16 8.11
CA LYS A 280 36.02 8.89 9.39
C LYS A 280 34.69 8.67 10.13
N GLU A 281 33.59 8.57 9.40
CA GLU A 281 32.24 8.35 9.94
C GLU A 281 32.02 6.96 10.59
N PHE A 282 32.85 5.95 10.26
CA PHE A 282 32.73 4.59 10.80
C PHE A 282 33.82 4.22 11.81
N LYS A 283 34.62 5.19 12.28
CA LYS A 283 35.72 4.93 13.22
C LYS A 283 35.26 4.33 14.55
N ASP A 284 34.03 4.64 14.97
CA ASP A 284 33.45 4.16 16.23
C ASP A 284 32.68 2.84 16.10
N ILE A 285 32.65 2.21 14.91
CA ILE A 285 31.80 1.03 14.65
C ILE A 285 32.12 -0.15 15.57
N ASN A 286 33.41 -0.35 15.89
CA ASN A 286 33.85 -1.37 16.84
C ASN A 286 33.36 -1.10 18.26
N LYS A 287 33.37 0.17 18.68
CA LYS A 287 32.88 0.59 19.98
C LYS A 287 31.37 0.40 20.07
N GLN A 288 30.63 0.79 19.04
CA GLN A 288 29.18 0.59 18.98
C GLN A 288 28.78 -0.88 19.01
N MET A 289 29.49 -1.76 18.29
CA MET A 289 29.30 -3.21 18.37
C MET A 289 29.55 -3.74 19.79
N ALA A 290 30.62 -3.30 20.44
CA ALA A 290 30.93 -3.71 21.81
C ALA A 290 29.92 -3.20 22.84
N GLU A 291 29.48 -1.95 22.72
CA GLU A 291 28.43 -1.37 23.57
C GLU A 291 27.12 -2.14 23.42
N LEU A 292 26.73 -2.49 22.19
CA LEU A 292 25.51 -3.25 21.94
C LEU A 292 25.59 -4.67 22.52
N ALA A 293 26.76 -5.33 22.40
CA ALA A 293 26.96 -6.68 22.91
C ALA A 293 26.91 -6.79 24.45
N LYS A 294 27.04 -5.68 25.22
CA LYS A 294 26.83 -5.68 26.68
C LYS A 294 25.43 -6.13 27.08
N TYR A 295 24.48 -5.86 26.20
CA TYR A 295 23.06 -6.13 26.36
C TYR A 295 22.67 -7.51 25.85
N TRP A 296 23.63 -8.42 25.62
CA TRP A 296 23.31 -9.77 25.17
C TRP A 296 22.38 -10.50 26.15
N ASN A 297 21.36 -11.18 25.62
CA ASN A 297 20.40 -11.93 26.42
C ASN A 297 21.10 -13.12 27.09
N PRO A 298 21.20 -13.14 28.44
CA PRO A 298 21.87 -14.23 29.14
C PRO A 298 21.15 -15.59 28.98
N LEU A 299 19.83 -15.58 28.74
CA LEU A 299 19.06 -16.80 28.51
C LEU A 299 19.25 -17.38 27.10
N GLN A 300 19.87 -16.62 26.18
CA GLN A 300 20.22 -17.05 24.83
C GLN A 300 21.73 -16.81 24.59
N PRO A 301 22.61 -17.58 25.27
CA PRO A 301 24.03 -17.31 25.31
C PRO A 301 24.75 -17.55 23.98
N THR A 302 24.10 -18.17 22.99
CA THR A 302 24.64 -18.45 21.66
C THR A 302 23.64 -18.04 20.58
N LEU A 303 24.14 -17.66 19.40
CA LEU A 303 23.30 -17.44 18.22
C LEU A 303 22.76 -18.80 17.76
N LYS A 304 21.46 -18.90 17.47
CA LYS A 304 20.91 -20.09 16.82
C LYS A 304 21.47 -20.17 15.40
N GLU A 305 22.04 -21.33 15.03
CA GLU A 305 22.39 -21.64 13.65
C GLU A 305 21.11 -21.79 12.82
N THR A 306 20.52 -20.67 12.40
CA THR A 306 19.43 -20.65 11.43
C THR A 306 19.85 -19.83 10.22
N SER A 307 19.67 -20.48 9.08
CA SER A 307 20.07 -20.13 7.73
C SER A 307 19.45 -18.84 7.18
N HIS A 308 20.20 -18.20 6.27
CA HIS A 308 19.89 -17.07 5.39
C HIS A 308 20.08 -15.66 5.98
N PHE A 309 21.11 -14.97 5.45
CA PHE A 309 21.28 -13.54 5.57
C PHE A 309 20.04 -12.83 5.04
N THR A 310 19.30 -12.20 5.94
CA THR A 310 18.07 -11.46 5.68
C THR A 310 18.42 -10.06 5.18
N THR A 311 18.05 -9.76 3.93
CA THR A 311 18.04 -8.40 3.41
C THR A 311 17.03 -7.54 4.17
N LEU A 312 17.28 -6.23 4.27
CA LEU A 312 16.51 -5.24 5.07
C LEU A 312 14.98 -5.32 4.86
N GLY A 313 14.53 -5.84 3.71
CA GLY A 313 13.11 -6.03 3.37
C GLY A 313 12.36 -6.97 4.30
N LYS A 314 13.00 -8.01 4.86
CA LYS A 314 12.34 -8.89 5.84
C LYS A 314 12.23 -8.29 7.23
N TYR A 315 13.13 -7.36 7.62
CA TYR A 315 13.03 -6.66 8.91
C TYR A 315 12.02 -5.53 8.90
N THR A 316 11.73 -4.94 7.73
CA THR A 316 10.63 -3.97 7.56
C THR A 316 9.26 -4.65 7.46
N GLN A 317 9.20 -5.89 6.94
CA GLN A 317 7.96 -6.70 6.96
C GLN A 317 7.70 -7.42 8.28
N SER A 318 8.73 -7.90 8.98
CA SER A 318 8.59 -8.58 10.28
C SER A 318 8.23 -7.64 11.45
N GLU A 319 8.37 -6.32 11.30
CA GLU A 319 7.83 -5.33 12.27
C GLU A 319 6.29 -5.30 12.25
N LYS A 320 5.63 -5.73 11.16
CA LYS A 320 4.17 -5.86 11.10
C LYS A 320 3.63 -7.18 11.68
N ASP A 321 4.43 -8.24 11.69
CA ASP A 321 3.96 -9.60 12.05
C ASP A 321 4.44 -10.11 13.43
N GLN A 322 5.28 -9.37 14.16
CA GLN A 322 5.68 -9.72 15.53
C GLN A 322 5.10 -8.74 16.55
N GLN A 323 3.77 -8.73 16.67
CA GLN A 323 3.12 -8.26 17.89
C GLN A 323 3.50 -9.21 19.05
N PRO A 324 3.92 -8.69 20.22
CA PRO A 324 4.15 -9.51 21.40
C PRO A 324 2.84 -10.18 21.85
N PRO A 325 2.90 -11.32 22.57
CA PRO A 325 1.70 -11.98 23.07
C PRO A 325 0.94 -11.04 24.01
N LEU A 326 -0.36 -10.89 23.73
CA LEU A 326 -1.36 -10.12 24.47
C LEU A 326 -1.02 -9.96 25.96
N LEU A 327 -0.72 -8.72 26.36
CA LEU A 327 -0.82 -8.29 27.76
C LEU A 327 -1.90 -7.20 27.82
N LEU A 328 -2.85 -7.41 28.73
CA LEU A 328 -4.20 -6.83 28.83
C LEU A 328 -4.33 -5.30 29.01
N PHE A 329 -3.32 -4.51 28.70
CA PHE A 329 -3.45 -3.07 28.42
C PHE A 329 -2.41 -2.74 27.35
N GLY A 330 -2.84 -2.83 26.09
CA GLY A 330 -1.98 -2.61 24.94
C GLY A 330 -1.77 -1.11 24.72
N GLU A 331 -0.51 -0.68 24.65
CA GLU A 331 -0.17 0.43 23.77
C GLU A 331 -0.31 -0.12 22.35
N ALA A 332 -1.40 0.28 21.71
CA ALA A 332 -1.56 0.15 20.28
C ALA A 332 -0.45 0.99 19.62
N ASP A 333 0.62 0.36 19.17
CA ASP A 333 1.46 0.92 18.11
C ASP A 333 0.68 0.83 16.78
N LYS A 334 -0.52 1.41 16.78
CA LYS A 334 -1.36 1.64 15.62
C LYS A 334 -1.07 3.09 15.26
N LYS A 335 -0.38 3.33 14.15
CA LYS A 335 -0.26 4.66 13.56
C LYS A 335 -1.66 5.29 13.56
N LEU A 336 -1.89 6.31 14.41
CA LEU A 336 -3.21 6.93 14.54
C LEU A 336 -3.65 7.38 13.15
N ARG A 337 -4.75 6.82 12.69
CA ARG A 337 -5.22 6.98 11.32
C ARG A 337 -5.73 8.41 11.16
N PRO A 338 -5.33 9.14 10.11
CA PRO A 338 -5.85 10.47 9.86
C PRO A 338 -7.38 10.44 9.68
N THR A 339 -8.03 11.39 10.33
CA THR A 339 -9.48 11.54 10.24
C THR A 339 -9.89 12.35 9.00
N THR A 340 -11.17 12.27 8.63
CA THR A 340 -11.71 13.09 7.51
C THR A 340 -12.41 14.33 8.04
N SER A 341 -12.33 15.40 7.26
CA SER A 341 -13.11 16.64 7.44
C SER A 341 -14.56 16.47 7.00
N ASP A 342 -15.38 17.49 7.23
CA ASP A 342 -16.78 17.55 6.80
C ASP A 342 -16.93 17.72 5.29
N PHE A 343 -15.83 18.09 4.61
CA PHE A 343 -15.73 18.12 3.16
C PHE A 343 -15.22 16.78 2.56
N GLY A 344 -14.88 15.81 3.41
CA GLY A 344 -14.46 14.45 3.03
C GLY A 344 -12.97 14.24 2.85
N SER A 345 -12.19 15.29 2.59
CA SER A 345 -10.72 15.21 2.55
C SER A 345 -10.16 14.96 3.95
N ILE A 346 -8.92 14.46 4.05
CA ILE A 346 -8.21 14.32 5.33
C ILE A 346 -8.01 15.70 5.98
N GLY A 347 -8.46 15.82 7.23
CA GLY A 347 -8.59 17.09 7.92
C GLY A 347 -9.24 16.96 9.29
N LEU A 348 -9.57 18.08 9.90
CA LEU A 348 -10.15 18.15 11.24
C LEU A 348 -11.68 18.05 11.17
N LEU A 349 -12.39 19.18 11.23
CA LEU A 349 -13.83 19.34 11.03
C LEU A 349 -14.06 20.10 9.73
N GLN A 350 -14.12 21.43 9.76
CA GLN A 350 -14.24 22.25 8.54
C GLN A 350 -12.87 22.49 7.88
N MET A 351 -11.81 22.47 8.69
CA MET A 351 -10.45 22.85 8.29
C MET A 351 -9.64 21.65 7.80
N PRO A 352 -8.81 21.85 6.75
CA PRO A 352 -7.90 20.82 6.28
C PRO A 352 -6.72 20.63 7.26
N SER A 353 -5.99 19.51 7.10
CA SER A 353 -4.74 19.26 7.83
C SER A 353 -3.57 19.03 6.87
N GLY A 354 -2.35 18.98 7.42
CA GLY A 354 -1.16 18.57 6.67
C GLY A 354 -1.08 17.06 6.43
N ARG A 355 -1.94 16.26 7.08
CA ARG A 355 -1.91 14.79 7.07
C ARG A 355 -2.39 14.17 5.77
N HIS A 356 -1.81 13.05 5.41
CA HIS A 356 -2.28 12.19 4.32
C HIS A 356 -2.47 10.75 4.80
N ALA A 357 -3.42 10.05 4.17
CA ALA A 357 -3.69 8.66 4.45
C ALA A 357 -2.63 7.72 3.83
N GLU A 358 -2.78 6.41 4.02
CA GLU A 358 -1.98 5.43 3.28
C GLU A 358 -2.38 5.39 1.81
N GLN A 359 -1.42 5.13 0.91
CA GLN A 359 -1.71 5.01 -0.52
C GLN A 359 -2.80 3.95 -0.76
N GLY A 360 -3.73 4.29 -1.65
CA GLY A 360 -4.90 3.47 -1.97
C GLY A 360 -6.03 3.60 -0.96
N GLU A 361 -5.90 4.35 0.14
CA GLU A 361 -7.04 4.59 1.03
C GLU A 361 -8.16 5.28 0.27
N PHE A 362 -9.31 4.61 0.23
CA PHE A 362 -10.54 5.09 -0.37
C PHE A 362 -11.58 5.23 0.71
N SER A 363 -12.26 6.37 0.77
CA SER A 363 -13.29 6.61 1.76
C SER A 363 -14.50 7.32 1.18
N PHE A 364 -15.67 6.93 1.67
CA PHE A 364 -16.93 7.63 1.47
C PHE A 364 -17.31 8.32 2.77
N THR A 365 -17.51 9.63 2.73
CA THR A 365 -17.93 10.43 3.88
C THR A 365 -19.32 11.02 3.64
N TYR A 366 -20.17 10.90 4.65
CA TYR A 366 -21.44 11.62 4.75
C TYR A 366 -21.42 12.57 5.93
N TYR A 367 -21.95 13.77 5.73
CA TYR A 367 -22.13 14.77 6.77
C TYR A 367 -23.46 15.50 6.60
N ASP A 368 -24.15 15.75 7.71
CA ASP A 368 -25.46 16.40 7.74
C ASP A 368 -25.47 17.56 8.74
N GLN A 369 -25.95 18.71 8.26
CA GLN A 369 -26.36 19.86 9.05
C GLN A 369 -27.63 20.46 8.45
N ASP A 370 -28.23 21.43 9.15
CA ASP A 370 -29.51 22.03 8.74
C ASP A 370 -29.46 22.65 7.34
N GLU A 371 -28.39 23.36 6.98
CA GLU A 371 -28.25 24.01 5.68
C GLU A 371 -27.62 23.13 4.59
N TYR A 372 -26.75 22.19 4.98
CA TYR A 372 -25.95 21.40 4.04
C TYR A 372 -25.99 19.90 4.34
N ARG A 373 -26.11 19.07 3.29
CA ARG A 373 -25.67 17.67 3.33
C ARG A 373 -24.50 17.50 2.38
N ARG A 374 -23.50 16.74 2.79
CA ARG A 374 -22.30 16.51 1.99
C ARG A 374 -22.06 15.02 1.83
N TRP A 375 -21.81 14.61 0.59
CA TRP A 375 -21.27 13.30 0.26
C TRP A 375 -19.91 13.51 -0.41
N ALA A 376 -18.91 12.77 0.02
CA ALA A 376 -17.58 12.88 -0.54
C ALA A 376 -16.95 11.50 -0.73
N LEU A 377 -16.28 11.32 -1.86
CA LEU A 377 -15.39 10.21 -2.15
C LEU A 377 -13.97 10.74 -2.11
N ASN A 378 -13.15 10.21 -1.21
CA ASN A 378 -11.76 10.60 -1.07
C ASN A 378 -10.84 9.43 -1.43
N LEU A 379 -9.77 9.70 -2.18
CA LEU A 379 -8.77 8.73 -2.59
C LEU A 379 -7.36 9.29 -2.37
N GLN A 380 -6.56 8.59 -1.56
CA GLN A 380 -5.11 8.79 -1.50
C GLN A 380 -4.46 8.09 -2.69
N LEU A 381 -4.42 8.77 -3.85
CA LEU A 381 -3.98 8.19 -5.12
C LEU A 381 -2.49 7.84 -5.11
N PHE A 382 -1.66 8.78 -4.69
CA PHE A 382 -0.21 8.60 -4.48
C PHE A 382 0.15 8.98 -3.04
N PRO A 383 1.31 8.59 -2.50
CA PRO A 383 1.73 9.04 -1.17
C PRO A 383 1.76 10.57 -0.99
N TRP A 384 1.88 11.31 -2.11
CA TRP A 384 1.93 12.77 -2.15
C TRP A 384 0.66 13.43 -2.73
N LEU A 385 -0.31 12.66 -3.25
CA LEU A 385 -1.53 13.21 -3.87
C LEU A 385 -2.79 12.57 -3.30
N GLU A 386 -3.64 13.42 -2.75
CA GLU A 386 -5.00 13.11 -2.33
C GLU A 386 -5.99 13.85 -3.23
N ALA A 387 -7.04 13.15 -3.66
CA ALA A 387 -8.11 13.70 -4.48
C ALA A 387 -9.47 13.38 -3.85
N THR A 388 -10.30 14.41 -3.66
CA THR A 388 -11.65 14.27 -3.12
C THR A 388 -12.67 14.78 -4.12
N ILE A 389 -13.70 14.00 -4.41
CA ILE A 389 -14.87 14.43 -5.18
C ILE A 389 -16.03 14.53 -4.21
N ARG A 390 -16.76 15.64 -4.23
CA ARG A 390 -17.90 15.86 -3.33
C ARG A 390 -19.11 16.46 -4.02
N TYR A 391 -20.26 16.20 -3.41
CA TYR A 391 -21.52 16.87 -3.68
C TYR A 391 -22.01 17.57 -2.42
N ASN A 392 -22.27 18.86 -2.53
CA ASN A 392 -22.88 19.68 -1.48
C ASN A 392 -24.35 19.90 -1.82
N ASP A 393 -25.24 19.28 -1.07
CA ASP A 393 -26.66 19.58 -1.06
C ASP A 393 -26.93 20.86 -0.27
N ILE A 394 -27.31 21.92 -0.98
CA ILE A 394 -27.74 23.18 -0.38
C ILE A 394 -29.24 23.09 -0.14
N ARG A 395 -29.61 22.65 1.07
CA ARG A 395 -31.00 22.31 1.43
C ARG A 395 -31.96 23.49 1.34
N THR A 396 -31.42 24.70 1.42
CA THR A 396 -32.16 25.97 1.43
C THR A 396 -32.39 26.52 0.02
N ARG A 397 -31.88 25.86 -1.02
CA ARG A 397 -31.99 26.27 -2.42
C ARG A 397 -32.60 25.16 -3.26
N ARG A 398 -33.58 25.48 -4.12
CA ARG A 398 -34.08 24.55 -5.15
C ARG A 398 -33.14 24.49 -6.36
N TYR A 399 -33.09 23.34 -7.03
CA TYR A 399 -32.31 23.17 -8.25
C TYR A 399 -32.79 24.15 -9.34
N SER A 400 -34.09 24.18 -9.61
CA SER A 400 -34.75 25.17 -10.46
C SER A 400 -35.98 25.75 -9.77
N GLN A 401 -36.41 26.92 -10.21
CA GLN A 401 -37.70 27.50 -9.82
C GLN A 401 -38.87 26.85 -10.59
N ASP A 402 -38.58 26.20 -11.71
CA ASP A 402 -39.57 25.46 -12.50
C ASP A 402 -39.76 24.05 -11.93
N VAL A 403 -40.94 23.81 -11.35
CA VAL A 403 -41.34 22.54 -10.75
C VAL A 403 -41.44 21.43 -11.80
N ASN A 404 -41.76 21.76 -13.06
CA ASN A 404 -41.83 20.78 -14.13
C ASN A 404 -40.43 20.30 -14.56
N PHE A 405 -39.40 21.11 -14.32
CA PHE A 405 -38.02 20.80 -14.67
C PHE A 405 -37.27 20.04 -13.59
N SER A 406 -37.42 20.40 -12.30
CA SER A 406 -36.66 19.76 -11.21
C SER A 406 -37.47 19.30 -10.01
N GLY A 407 -38.80 19.40 -10.04
CA GLY A 407 -39.65 19.04 -8.91
C GLY A 407 -39.28 19.80 -7.62
N ASP A 408 -39.15 19.07 -6.52
CA ASP A 408 -38.73 19.56 -5.21
C ASP A 408 -37.22 19.33 -4.94
N GLN A 409 -36.44 18.95 -5.95
CA GLN A 409 -35.02 18.67 -5.78
C GLN A 409 -34.26 19.91 -5.30
N THR A 410 -33.51 19.74 -4.19
CA THR A 410 -32.60 20.76 -3.66
C THR A 410 -31.33 20.87 -4.52
N TYR A 411 -30.73 22.06 -4.56
CA TYR A 411 -29.56 22.37 -5.38
C TYR A 411 -28.34 21.55 -4.93
N LYS A 412 -27.67 20.91 -5.89
CA LYS A 412 -26.49 20.08 -5.66
C LYS A 412 -25.28 20.71 -6.34
N ASP A 413 -24.36 21.21 -5.53
CA ASP A 413 -23.09 21.71 -6.02
C ASP A 413 -22.05 20.59 -6.08
N ARG A 414 -21.17 20.64 -7.09
CA ARG A 414 -20.12 19.66 -7.36
C ARG A 414 -18.78 20.31 -7.11
N GLY A 415 -17.88 19.61 -6.41
CA GLY A 415 -16.51 20.07 -6.24
C GLY A 415 -15.48 18.95 -6.26
N VAL A 416 -14.31 19.25 -6.79
CA VAL A 416 -13.12 18.40 -6.74
C VAL A 416 -12.03 19.10 -5.95
N ASP A 417 -11.48 18.42 -4.94
CA ASP A 417 -10.36 18.90 -4.14
C ASP A 417 -9.10 18.13 -4.50
N LEU A 418 -7.98 18.85 -4.54
CA LEU A 418 -6.65 18.29 -4.72
C LEU A 418 -5.77 18.72 -3.56
N LYS A 419 -5.02 17.78 -2.98
CA LYS A 419 -4.09 18.05 -1.90
C LYS A 419 -2.75 17.37 -2.18
N PHE A 420 -1.70 18.15 -2.06
CA PHE A 420 -0.33 17.77 -2.37
C PHE A 420 0.52 17.81 -1.10
N ARG A 421 1.13 16.68 -0.74
CA ARG A 421 2.10 16.61 0.35
C ARG A 421 3.40 17.27 -0.11
N LEU A 422 3.89 18.23 0.67
CA LEU A 422 5.18 18.90 0.44
C LEU A 422 6.29 18.26 1.26
N THR A 423 6.02 17.94 2.53
CA THR A 423 7.00 17.32 3.43
C THR A 423 6.35 16.22 4.24
N GLU A 424 7.07 15.14 4.47
CA GLU A 424 6.70 14.14 5.48
C GLU A 424 7.12 14.61 6.87
N GLU A 425 6.35 14.22 7.89
CA GLU A 425 6.74 14.49 9.27
C GLU A 425 8.06 13.77 9.59
N SER A 426 9.02 14.53 10.10
CA SER A 426 10.24 14.00 10.72
C SER A 426 10.28 14.41 12.18
N ARG A 427 11.38 14.16 12.89
CA ARG A 427 11.56 14.67 14.26
C ARG A 427 11.39 16.19 14.35
N TRP A 428 11.90 16.94 13.37
CA TRP A 428 11.99 18.41 13.41
C TRP A 428 11.03 19.12 12.46
N ILE A 429 10.62 18.47 11.38
CA ILE A 429 9.79 19.06 10.33
C ILE A 429 8.37 18.49 10.46
N PRO A 430 7.31 19.32 10.43
CA PRO A 430 5.93 18.84 10.39
C PRO A 430 5.58 18.27 9.01
N GLU A 431 4.54 17.44 8.95
CA GLU A 431 3.94 17.05 7.67
C GLU A 431 3.22 18.28 7.10
N THR A 432 3.63 18.73 5.91
CA THR A 432 3.08 19.95 5.31
C THR A 432 2.41 19.63 3.99
N SER A 433 1.26 20.24 3.74
CA SER A 433 0.50 20.06 2.51
C SER A 433 -0.02 21.39 1.96
N VAL A 434 -0.14 21.46 0.64
CA VAL A 434 -0.89 22.49 -0.09
C VAL A 434 -2.14 21.86 -0.63
N GLY A 435 -3.29 22.53 -0.54
CA GLY A 435 -4.50 22.05 -1.18
C GLY A 435 -5.31 23.13 -1.87
N ILE A 436 -6.05 22.69 -2.87
CA ILE A 436 -6.97 23.49 -3.68
C ILE A 436 -8.34 22.84 -3.52
N ARG A 437 -9.22 23.53 -2.81
CA ARG A 437 -10.61 23.15 -2.62
C ARG A 437 -11.43 23.70 -3.78
N ASP A 438 -12.29 22.86 -4.35
CA ASP A 438 -13.15 23.19 -5.50
C ASP A 438 -12.33 23.62 -6.73
N ALA A 439 -11.24 22.88 -7.00
CA ALA A 439 -10.37 23.09 -8.15
C ALA A 439 -11.12 22.93 -9.48
N ALA A 440 -12.12 22.05 -9.49
CA ALA A 440 -13.07 21.88 -10.58
C ALA A 440 -14.49 21.73 -10.01
N GLY A 441 -15.38 22.67 -10.37
CA GLY A 441 -16.74 22.74 -9.85
C GLY A 441 -17.41 24.08 -10.19
N THR A 442 -18.46 24.48 -9.46
CA THR A 442 -19.09 25.80 -9.67
C THR A 442 -18.36 26.94 -8.96
N GLY A 443 -17.42 26.61 -8.05
CA GLY A 443 -16.59 27.58 -7.34
C GLY A 443 -17.23 28.17 -6.08
N LEU A 444 -18.41 27.68 -5.67
CA LEU A 444 -19.13 28.16 -4.49
C LEU A 444 -18.35 27.95 -3.19
N PHE A 445 -17.51 26.91 -3.13
CA PHE A 445 -16.69 26.58 -1.96
C PHE A 445 -15.18 26.67 -2.28
N ALA A 446 -14.80 27.41 -3.33
CA ALA A 446 -13.42 27.51 -3.78
C ALA A 446 -12.50 28.20 -2.77
N GLY A 447 -11.37 27.56 -2.49
CA GLY A 447 -10.35 28.11 -1.59
C GLY A 447 -9.06 27.31 -1.66
N GLU A 448 -7.96 27.95 -1.28
CA GLU A 448 -6.65 27.33 -1.26
C GLU A 448 -6.10 27.34 0.17
N TYR A 449 -5.19 26.42 0.49
CA TYR A 449 -4.58 26.38 1.83
C TYR A 449 -3.17 25.83 1.83
N VAL A 450 -2.44 26.20 2.88
CA VAL A 450 -1.21 25.55 3.34
C VAL A 450 -1.47 25.07 4.77
N ALA A 451 -1.23 23.80 5.05
CA ALA A 451 -1.44 23.19 6.37
C ALA A 451 -0.21 22.42 6.81
N ALA A 452 0.19 22.57 8.07
CA ALA A 452 1.27 21.82 8.71
C ALA A 452 0.72 21.06 9.92
N SER A 453 1.04 19.77 10.01
CA SER A 453 0.59 18.87 11.09
C SER A 453 1.78 18.20 11.79
N LYS A 454 1.68 18.07 13.12
CA LYS A 454 2.75 17.56 13.98
C LYS A 454 2.18 16.73 15.11
N ARG A 455 2.68 15.50 15.28
CA ARG A 455 2.21 14.56 16.29
C ARG A 455 3.20 14.45 17.44
N PHE A 456 2.67 14.53 18.65
CA PHE A 456 3.39 14.36 19.91
C PHE A 456 2.59 13.41 20.81
N GLY A 457 2.99 12.12 20.83
CA GLY A 457 2.23 11.08 21.51
C GLY A 457 0.82 10.96 20.93
N ASN A 458 -0.20 11.02 21.79
CA ASN A 458 -1.61 10.93 21.41
C ASN A 458 -2.21 12.25 20.88
N PHE A 459 -1.42 13.32 20.79
CA PHE A 459 -1.85 14.62 20.30
C PHE A 459 -1.34 14.87 18.88
N ASP A 460 -2.19 15.33 17.99
CA ASP A 460 -1.85 15.75 16.63
C ASP A 460 -2.29 17.20 16.41
N PHE A 461 -1.30 18.10 16.32
CA PHE A 461 -1.51 19.53 16.17
C PHE A 461 -1.51 19.89 14.69
N THR A 462 -2.40 20.78 14.28
CA THR A 462 -2.46 21.32 12.92
C THR A 462 -2.55 22.84 12.96
N ALA A 463 -1.83 23.52 12.09
CA ALA A 463 -1.96 24.95 11.86
C ALA A 463 -1.78 25.27 10.37
N GLY A 464 -2.43 26.33 9.89
CA GLY A 464 -2.34 26.69 8.49
C GLY A 464 -2.94 28.04 8.12
N LEU A 465 -2.78 28.38 6.85
CA LEU A 465 -3.33 29.58 6.19
C LEU A 465 -4.32 29.16 5.12
N GLY A 466 -5.44 29.87 5.05
CA GLY A 466 -6.49 29.67 4.06
C GLY A 466 -6.77 30.94 3.24
N TRP A 467 -7.09 30.74 1.96
CA TRP A 467 -7.53 31.76 1.00
C TRP A 467 -8.91 31.42 0.44
N GLY A 468 -9.59 32.38 -0.18
CA GLY A 468 -10.92 32.17 -0.76
C GLY A 468 -11.96 31.81 0.31
N TYR A 469 -12.67 30.69 0.16
CA TYR A 469 -13.64 30.20 1.14
C TYR A 469 -13.03 30.00 2.54
N LEU A 470 -11.78 29.52 2.60
CA LEU A 470 -11.02 29.34 3.84
C LEU A 470 -10.38 30.65 4.34
N GLY A 471 -10.43 31.74 3.58
CA GLY A 471 -9.83 33.02 3.93
C GLY A 471 -10.83 34.09 4.40
N LYS A 472 -12.13 33.78 4.46
CA LYS A 472 -13.20 34.79 4.64
C LYS A 472 -13.08 35.60 5.93
N ASN A 473 -12.47 35.07 6.99
CA ASN A 473 -12.25 35.84 8.22
C ASN A 473 -11.25 37.00 8.06
N ASN A 474 -10.36 36.94 7.07
CA ASN A 474 -9.40 37.98 6.73
C ASN A 474 -8.60 38.53 7.94
N ASN A 475 -8.10 37.65 8.80
CA ASN A 475 -7.43 38.04 10.06
C ASN A 475 -5.90 38.15 9.94
N VAL A 476 -5.35 37.93 8.75
CA VAL A 476 -3.92 38.09 8.44
C VAL A 476 -3.75 38.66 7.04
N ASN A 477 -2.73 39.50 6.84
CA ASN A 477 -2.38 39.98 5.51
C ASN A 477 -1.92 38.81 4.64
N ASN A 478 -2.29 38.81 3.35
CA ASN A 478 -1.82 37.80 2.41
C ASN A 478 -0.29 37.91 2.28
N PRO A 479 0.50 36.90 2.68
CA PRO A 479 1.96 36.97 2.59
C PRO A 479 2.46 37.12 1.14
N PHE A 480 1.66 36.71 0.14
CA PHE A 480 2.03 36.82 -1.27
C PHE A 480 1.82 38.22 -1.86
N CYS A 481 1.15 39.12 -1.14
CA CYS A 481 1.09 40.54 -1.51
C CYS A 481 2.48 41.16 -1.65
N GLU A 482 3.45 40.71 -0.84
CA GLU A 482 4.83 41.21 -0.90
C GLU A 482 5.58 40.72 -2.15
N LEU A 483 5.11 39.64 -2.78
CA LEU A 483 5.69 39.12 -4.02
C LEU A 483 5.15 39.86 -5.25
N ALA A 484 3.84 40.13 -5.31
CA ALA A 484 3.22 40.92 -6.35
C ALA A 484 1.83 41.43 -5.94
N ASP A 485 1.49 42.67 -6.36
CA ASP A 485 0.20 43.33 -6.04
C ASP A 485 -1.02 42.52 -6.50
N GLU A 486 -0.87 41.71 -7.55
CA GLU A 486 -1.96 40.87 -8.05
C GLU A 486 -2.46 39.84 -7.02
N PHE A 487 -1.63 39.44 -6.04
CA PHE A 487 -2.05 38.53 -4.96
C PHE A 487 -2.93 39.21 -3.91
N CYS A 488 -3.01 40.54 -3.89
CA CYS A 488 -3.79 41.25 -2.88
C CYS A 488 -5.29 41.29 -3.18
N SER A 489 -5.69 41.07 -4.43
CA SER A 489 -7.09 41.11 -4.83
C SER A 489 -7.52 39.82 -5.51
N ARG A 490 -8.68 39.28 -5.10
CA ARG A 490 -9.34 38.16 -5.78
C ARG A 490 -10.62 38.67 -6.43
N THR A 491 -10.79 38.43 -7.72
CA THR A 491 -12.04 38.72 -8.43
C THR A 491 -13.15 37.77 -7.99
N ASP A 492 -14.33 38.31 -7.68
CA ASP A 492 -15.51 37.53 -7.30
C ASP A 492 -16.10 36.71 -8.48
N GLY A 493 -16.81 35.63 -8.17
CA GLY A 493 -17.50 34.77 -9.15
C GLY A 493 -16.61 33.72 -9.82
N PHE A 494 -17.10 33.12 -10.92
CA PHE A 494 -16.42 32.11 -11.74
C PHE A 494 -16.44 32.52 -13.22
N SER A 495 -15.51 32.00 -14.02
CA SER A 495 -15.46 32.27 -15.46
C SER A 495 -16.48 31.43 -16.24
N GLY A 496 -17.03 32.00 -17.31
CA GLY A 496 -17.95 31.30 -18.22
C GLY A 496 -19.23 30.80 -17.54
N ARG A 497 -19.54 29.51 -17.71
CA ARG A 497 -20.69 28.82 -17.08
C ARG A 497 -20.28 27.91 -15.91
N GLY A 498 -19.08 28.11 -15.35
CA GLY A 498 -18.53 27.27 -14.28
C GLY A 498 -17.91 25.97 -14.80
N GLY A 499 -17.23 25.25 -13.90
CA GLY A 499 -16.52 24.00 -14.22
C GLY A 499 -15.14 24.18 -14.82
N SER A 500 -14.60 25.40 -14.95
CA SER A 500 -13.23 25.64 -15.42
C SER A 500 -12.23 25.71 -14.25
N PHE A 501 -10.95 25.48 -14.52
CA PHE A 501 -9.89 25.70 -13.53
C PHE A 501 -9.61 27.20 -13.40
N GLU A 502 -9.83 27.76 -12.21
CA GLU A 502 -9.69 29.19 -11.93
C GLU A 502 -8.27 29.53 -11.43
N VAL A 503 -7.25 29.13 -12.18
CA VAL A 503 -5.82 29.24 -11.78
C VAL A 503 -5.42 30.67 -11.43
N ASP A 504 -5.96 31.65 -12.17
CA ASP A 504 -5.66 33.08 -11.97
C ASP A 504 -6.13 33.63 -10.61
N LYS A 505 -6.95 32.88 -9.86
CA LYS A 505 -7.49 33.27 -8.55
C LYS A 505 -6.74 32.63 -7.37
N TRP A 506 -5.90 31.62 -7.59
CA TRP A 506 -5.31 30.83 -6.51
C TRP A 506 -4.37 31.65 -5.62
N PHE A 507 -4.50 31.50 -4.30
CA PHE A 507 -3.68 32.19 -3.27
C PHE A 507 -3.78 33.72 -3.30
N LYS A 508 -4.87 34.27 -3.86
CA LYS A 508 -5.14 35.71 -3.94
C LYS A 508 -6.23 36.16 -2.97
N GLY A 509 -6.17 37.42 -2.55
CA GLY A 509 -7.18 38.09 -1.74
C GLY A 509 -7.13 37.76 -0.25
N ASN A 510 -8.30 37.82 0.40
CA ASN A 510 -8.44 37.65 1.85
C ASN A 510 -7.81 36.35 2.36
N THR A 511 -7.05 36.46 3.45
CA THR A 511 -6.29 35.34 4.04
C THR A 511 -6.62 35.19 5.52
N ALA A 512 -6.70 33.97 6.02
CA ALA A 512 -6.97 33.72 7.44
C ALA A 512 -6.17 32.54 8.01
N TRP A 513 -5.78 32.64 9.29
CA TRP A 513 -5.22 31.53 10.04
C TRP A 513 -6.30 30.55 10.49
N PHE A 514 -5.99 29.26 10.44
CA PHE A 514 -6.71 28.20 11.13
C PHE A 514 -5.74 27.34 11.96
N ALA A 515 -6.28 26.68 12.97
CA ALA A 515 -5.52 25.75 13.81
C ALA A 515 -6.43 24.67 14.39
N GLY A 516 -5.86 23.58 14.88
CA GLY A 516 -6.59 22.61 15.65
C GLY A 516 -5.72 21.52 16.25
N LEU A 517 -6.37 20.69 17.06
CA LEU A 517 -5.80 19.63 17.84
C LEU A 517 -6.71 18.42 17.76
N GLU A 518 -6.15 17.29 17.36
CA GLU A 518 -6.78 15.98 17.52
C GLU A 518 -6.09 15.24 18.68
N TYR A 519 -6.89 14.68 19.57
CA TYR A 519 -6.43 13.88 20.70
C TYR A 519 -7.02 12.48 20.60
N GLN A 520 -6.16 11.49 20.39
CA GLN A 520 -6.53 10.09 20.55
C GLN A 520 -6.68 9.79 22.03
N THR A 521 -7.90 9.43 22.44
CA THR A 521 -8.14 9.06 23.83
C THR A 521 -7.52 7.68 24.13
N PRO A 522 -7.27 7.34 25.41
CA PRO A 522 -6.87 5.98 25.79
C PRO A 522 -7.91 4.90 25.42
N TRP A 523 -9.13 5.30 25.06
CA TRP A 523 -10.09 4.40 24.43
C TRP A 523 -9.84 4.41 22.92
N ASP A 524 -9.14 3.39 22.43
CA ASP A 524 -8.73 3.24 21.03
C ASP A 524 -9.72 3.73 19.95
N PRO A 525 -11.03 3.41 20.01
CA PRO A 525 -11.96 3.85 18.98
C PRO A 525 -12.36 5.33 19.08
N LEU A 526 -12.05 6.07 20.15
CA LEU A 526 -12.52 7.44 20.34
C LEU A 526 -11.38 8.46 20.19
N SER A 527 -11.59 9.42 19.27
CA SER A 527 -10.79 10.62 19.09
C SER A 527 -11.60 11.89 19.36
N ILE A 528 -10.95 12.90 19.93
CA ILE A 528 -11.53 14.21 20.24
C ILE A 528 -10.81 15.27 19.41
N LYS A 529 -11.56 16.22 18.85
CA LYS A 529 -11.03 17.31 18.04
C LYS A 529 -11.43 18.66 18.60
N VAL A 530 -10.50 19.61 18.52
CA VAL A 530 -10.74 21.04 18.74
C VAL A 530 -10.18 21.79 17.53
N GLU A 531 -10.97 22.66 16.93
CA GLU A 531 -10.61 23.39 15.71
C GLU A 531 -10.95 24.87 15.87
N TYR A 532 -10.07 25.75 15.38
CA TYR A 532 -10.30 27.17 15.18
C TYR A 532 -10.56 27.42 13.69
N ASP A 533 -11.78 27.84 13.37
CA ASP A 533 -12.30 28.00 12.02
C ASP A 533 -11.91 29.37 11.41
N SER A 534 -11.38 29.32 10.19
CA SER A 534 -10.97 30.48 9.40
C SER A 534 -12.10 31.09 8.55
N ASN A 535 -13.27 30.44 8.48
CA ASN A 535 -14.46 30.97 7.83
C ASN A 535 -15.29 31.86 8.78
N ASN A 536 -16.08 32.79 8.21
CA ASN A 536 -16.99 33.68 8.94
C ASN A 536 -18.48 33.47 8.62
N TYR A 537 -18.82 32.57 7.69
CA TYR A 537 -20.18 32.17 7.32
C TYR A 537 -21.15 33.29 6.88
N LYS A 538 -20.65 34.51 6.59
CA LYS A 538 -21.52 35.65 6.21
C LYS A 538 -22.04 35.59 4.78
N ASN A 539 -21.21 35.08 3.85
CA ASN A 539 -21.51 35.01 2.42
C ASN A 539 -21.58 33.55 1.98
N GLU A 540 -22.41 32.76 2.63
CA GLU A 540 -22.57 31.33 2.33
C GLU A 540 -23.49 31.12 1.12
N PRO A 541 -23.27 30.05 0.32
CA PRO A 541 -24.19 29.66 -0.77
C PRO A 541 -25.64 29.37 -0.35
N SER A 542 -25.87 29.14 0.95
CA SER A 542 -27.20 28.99 1.54
C SER A 542 -28.06 30.25 1.39
N THR A 543 -29.38 30.09 1.21
CA THR A 543 -30.33 31.22 1.15
C THR A 543 -30.73 31.75 2.53
N VAL A 544 -30.36 31.04 3.61
CA VAL A 544 -30.59 31.46 5.00
C VAL A 544 -29.28 31.92 5.63
N THR A 545 -29.38 32.88 6.55
CA THR A 545 -28.22 33.38 7.31
C THR A 545 -27.72 32.30 8.26
N MET A 546 -26.39 32.07 8.27
CA MET A 546 -25.73 31.08 9.13
C MET A 546 -24.95 31.80 10.24
N PRO A 547 -25.56 32.05 11.42
CA PRO A 547 -24.90 32.78 12.50
C PRO A 547 -23.71 32.00 13.07
N GLN A 548 -22.62 32.70 13.39
CA GLN A 548 -21.43 32.14 14.04
C GLN A 548 -21.20 32.85 15.38
N ASP A 549 -21.55 32.19 16.48
CA ASP A 549 -21.37 32.68 17.86
C ASP A 549 -19.96 32.42 18.38
N SER A 550 -19.30 31.37 17.86
CA SER A 550 -17.91 31.02 18.17
C SER A 550 -17.17 30.52 16.93
N ARG A 551 -15.86 30.77 16.89
CA ARG A 551 -14.94 30.20 15.88
C ARG A 551 -14.33 28.86 16.31
N TRP A 552 -14.55 28.47 17.56
CA TRP A 552 -14.07 27.20 18.09
C TRP A 552 -15.11 26.11 17.85
N ASN A 553 -14.68 25.07 17.15
CA ASN A 553 -15.42 23.88 16.82
C ASN A 553 -14.89 22.69 17.65
N TYR A 554 -15.79 21.82 18.09
CA TYR A 554 -15.46 20.65 18.90
C TYR A 554 -16.03 19.40 18.25
N GLY A 555 -15.27 18.31 18.21
CA GLY A 555 -15.67 17.09 17.52
C GLY A 555 -15.32 15.83 18.29
N LEU A 556 -16.13 14.80 18.09
CA LEU A 556 -15.89 13.43 18.53
C LEU A 556 -15.96 12.52 17.31
N GLU A 557 -14.98 11.64 17.15
CA GLU A 557 -14.96 10.61 16.12
C GLU A 557 -14.80 9.24 16.79
N TYR A 558 -15.70 8.33 16.42
CA TYR A 558 -15.79 6.99 16.99
C TYR A 558 -15.62 5.93 15.90
N ASP A 559 -14.52 5.19 15.94
CA ASP A 559 -14.20 4.13 14.98
C ASP A 559 -14.96 2.82 15.31
N LEU A 560 -15.82 2.42 14.37
CA LEU A 560 -16.47 1.11 14.33
C LEU A 560 -15.59 0.13 13.54
N GLY A 561 -14.61 -0.44 14.25
CA GLY A 561 -13.61 -1.32 13.65
C GLY A 561 -12.65 -0.54 12.76
N ASN A 562 -12.21 -1.14 11.64
CA ASN A 562 -11.23 -0.51 10.75
C ASN A 562 -11.84 0.12 9.48
N ASN A 563 -13.16 -0.01 9.29
CA ASN A 563 -13.83 0.27 8.03
C ASN A 563 -14.93 1.31 8.13
N MET A 564 -15.29 1.75 9.33
CA MET A 564 -16.32 2.76 9.52
C MET A 564 -15.99 3.65 10.72
N SER A 565 -16.27 4.94 10.64
CA SER A 565 -16.25 5.88 11.76
C SER A 565 -17.55 6.69 11.82
N ILE A 566 -18.01 7.03 13.02
CA ILE A 566 -19.16 7.91 13.27
C ILE A 566 -18.64 9.21 13.88
N LYS A 567 -19.23 10.34 13.52
CA LYS A 567 -18.80 11.66 13.95
C LYS A 567 -19.96 12.44 14.53
N ALA A 568 -19.67 13.17 15.61
CA ALA A 568 -20.55 14.19 16.15
C ALA A 568 -19.72 15.45 16.42
N SER A 569 -20.18 16.61 15.96
CA SER A 569 -19.48 17.88 16.21
C SER A 569 -20.44 18.98 16.66
N TYR A 570 -19.89 19.94 17.40
CA TYR A 570 -20.53 21.18 17.77
C TYR A 570 -19.70 22.33 17.21
N GLU A 571 -20.26 23.01 16.22
CA GLU A 571 -19.56 23.99 15.40
C GLU A 571 -20.29 25.34 15.41
N ARG A 572 -19.56 26.39 15.02
CA ARG A 572 -20.04 27.78 15.01
C ARG A 572 -20.51 28.31 16.38
N GLY A 573 -20.35 27.54 17.45
CA GLY A 573 -20.87 27.85 18.78
C GLY A 573 -22.39 27.70 18.93
N ASN A 574 -23.08 27.11 17.96
CA ASN A 574 -24.55 26.98 17.99
C ASN A 574 -25.13 25.82 17.17
N THR A 575 -24.31 25.09 16.40
CA THR A 575 -24.79 24.06 15.48
C THR A 575 -24.24 22.70 15.88
N LEU A 576 -25.13 21.70 15.99
CA LEU A 576 -24.73 20.30 16.13
C LEU A 576 -24.75 19.62 14.76
N MET A 577 -23.73 18.82 14.48
CA MET A 577 -23.65 18.05 13.24
C MET A 577 -23.34 16.58 13.50
N PHE A 578 -23.74 15.76 12.54
CA PHE A 578 -23.52 14.33 12.54
C PHE A 578 -22.97 13.87 11.20
N GLY A 579 -22.10 12.88 11.23
CA GLY A 579 -21.58 12.27 10.01
C GLY A 579 -21.07 10.86 10.23
N PHE A 580 -20.71 10.21 9.13
CA PHE A 580 -20.00 8.94 9.17
C PHE A 580 -19.02 8.84 8.01
N THR A 581 -18.03 7.97 8.13
CA THR A 581 -17.09 7.67 7.05
C THR A 581 -16.94 6.16 6.92
N ILE A 582 -17.04 5.63 5.71
CA ILE A 582 -16.77 4.23 5.36
C ILE A 582 -15.45 4.20 4.60
N ARG A 583 -14.57 3.25 4.93
CA ARG A 583 -13.21 3.19 4.39
C ARG A 583 -12.82 1.79 3.92
N THR A 584 -12.02 1.76 2.87
CA THR A 584 -11.29 0.58 2.38
C THR A 584 -9.91 1.02 1.86
N ASN A 585 -9.07 0.07 1.49
CA ASN A 585 -7.80 0.37 0.83
C ASN A 585 -7.72 -0.40 -0.49
N LEU A 586 -7.75 0.36 -1.60
CA LEU A 586 -7.70 -0.16 -2.96
C LEU A 586 -6.33 -0.76 -3.30
N ALA A 587 -5.24 -0.36 -2.64
CA ALA A 587 -3.92 -0.95 -2.85
C ALA A 587 -3.83 -2.39 -2.36
N ASN A 588 -4.47 -2.68 -1.22
CA ASN A 588 -4.36 -3.96 -0.53
C ASN A 588 -5.60 -4.85 -0.67
N ALA A 589 -6.55 -4.46 -1.53
CA ALA A 589 -7.77 -5.22 -1.77
C ALA A 589 -7.44 -6.61 -2.32
N SER A 590 -7.83 -7.65 -1.59
CA SER A 590 -7.61 -9.04 -1.99
C SER A 590 -8.70 -9.93 -1.44
N GLN A 591 -8.81 -11.13 -2.03
CA GLN A 591 -9.75 -12.16 -1.61
C GLN A 591 -9.05 -13.51 -1.63
N PRO A 592 -9.19 -14.34 -0.58
CA PRO A 592 -8.64 -15.70 -0.56
C PRO A 592 -9.08 -16.50 -1.78
N LYS A 593 -8.15 -17.25 -2.37
CA LYS A 593 -8.38 -18.03 -3.59
C LYS A 593 -8.55 -19.51 -3.26
N ILE A 594 -9.67 -20.07 -3.70
CA ILE A 594 -9.91 -21.50 -3.79
C ILE A 594 -9.42 -21.95 -5.16
N ASP A 595 -8.21 -22.51 -5.17
CA ASP A 595 -7.67 -23.17 -6.36
C ASP A 595 -8.14 -24.63 -6.36
N SER A 596 -8.88 -25.04 -7.40
CA SER A 596 -9.42 -26.40 -7.51
C SER A 596 -8.35 -27.43 -7.85
N HIS A 597 -7.18 -27.00 -8.35
CA HIS A 597 -6.08 -27.89 -8.70
C HIS A 597 -4.88 -27.57 -7.82
N PRO A 598 -4.49 -28.47 -6.89
CA PRO A 598 -3.31 -28.26 -6.07
C PRO A 598 -2.08 -28.13 -6.98
N LYS A 599 -1.10 -27.32 -6.58
CA LYS A 599 0.17 -27.22 -7.30
C LYS A 599 0.76 -28.62 -7.48
N ARG A 600 1.06 -29.04 -8.72
CA ARG A 600 1.75 -30.31 -8.97
C ARG A 600 3.02 -30.36 -8.11
N PRO A 601 3.20 -31.39 -7.26
CA PRO A 601 4.43 -31.57 -6.53
C PRO A 601 5.57 -31.83 -7.51
N PRO A 602 6.83 -31.53 -7.14
CA PRO A 602 7.97 -31.88 -7.96
C PRO A 602 8.01 -33.38 -8.21
N ALA A 603 7.98 -33.79 -9.48
CA ALA A 603 7.98 -35.18 -9.90
C ALA A 603 8.94 -35.38 -11.08
N PRO A 604 9.53 -36.58 -11.24
CA PRO A 604 10.25 -36.92 -12.47
C PRO A 604 9.33 -36.85 -13.70
N PRO A 605 9.86 -36.55 -14.89
CA PRO A 605 9.08 -36.59 -16.12
C PRO A 605 8.38 -37.92 -16.34
N ARG A 606 7.10 -37.86 -16.71
CA ARG A 606 6.28 -39.01 -17.06
C ARG A 606 6.73 -39.62 -18.37
N LEU A 607 6.87 -38.79 -19.42
CA LEU A 607 7.44 -39.21 -20.69
C LEU A 607 8.97 -39.20 -20.61
N LYS A 608 9.60 -40.22 -21.20
CA LYS A 608 11.06 -40.41 -21.15
C LYS A 608 11.75 -40.03 -22.46
N THR A 609 11.06 -40.15 -23.59
CA THR A 609 11.62 -39.85 -24.90
C THR A 609 10.70 -38.95 -25.72
N VAL A 610 11.26 -38.31 -26.74
CA VAL A 610 10.53 -37.41 -27.65
C VAL A 610 9.56 -38.19 -28.52
N GLU A 611 9.90 -39.42 -28.89
CA GLU A 611 9.05 -40.30 -29.70
C GLU A 611 7.74 -40.64 -28.97
N GLN A 612 7.78 -40.73 -27.63
CA GLN A 612 6.57 -40.87 -26.81
C GLN A 612 5.74 -39.59 -26.82
N LEU A 613 6.40 -38.42 -26.72
CA LEU A 613 5.74 -37.12 -26.80
C LEU A 613 5.03 -36.90 -28.15
N LYS A 614 5.59 -37.40 -29.26
CA LYS A 614 4.99 -37.28 -30.60
C LYS A 614 3.70 -38.08 -30.79
N GLN A 615 3.34 -38.96 -29.86
CA GLN A 615 2.11 -39.74 -29.96
C GLN A 615 0.89 -38.83 -29.73
N ALA A 616 -0.09 -38.89 -30.64
CA ALA A 616 -1.28 -38.04 -30.58
C ALA A 616 -2.04 -38.14 -29.24
N GLU A 617 -2.12 -39.33 -28.66
CA GLU A 617 -2.74 -39.56 -27.35
C GLU A 617 -2.00 -38.82 -26.22
N GLU A 618 -0.68 -38.77 -26.28
CA GLU A 618 0.14 -38.11 -25.26
C GLU A 618 0.12 -36.59 -25.39
N LEU A 619 0.07 -36.07 -26.62
CA LEU A 619 -0.17 -34.64 -26.90
C LEU A 619 -1.55 -34.20 -26.40
N ASN A 620 -2.59 -35.03 -26.60
CA ASN A 620 -3.93 -34.75 -26.08
C ASN A 620 -3.95 -34.70 -24.55
N LYS A 621 -3.31 -35.66 -23.87
CA LYS A 621 -3.17 -35.63 -22.40
C LYS A 621 -2.44 -34.38 -21.91
N LEU A 622 -1.35 -33.99 -22.59
CA LEU A 622 -0.61 -32.77 -22.27
C LEU A 622 -1.49 -31.52 -22.43
N ARG A 623 -2.21 -31.37 -23.56
CA ARG A 623 -3.15 -30.26 -23.79
C ARG A 623 -4.24 -30.21 -22.72
N MET A 624 -4.84 -31.35 -22.37
CA MET A 624 -5.85 -31.43 -21.31
C MET A 624 -5.29 -31.05 -19.94
N ALA A 625 -4.06 -31.45 -19.61
CA ALA A 625 -3.40 -31.04 -18.37
C ALA A 625 -3.11 -29.53 -18.33
N LEU A 626 -2.63 -28.95 -19.43
CA LEU A 626 -2.40 -27.50 -19.56
C LEU A 626 -3.71 -26.71 -19.44
N ASN A 627 -4.79 -27.20 -20.03
CA ASN A 627 -6.11 -26.57 -19.93
C ASN A 627 -6.67 -26.65 -18.51
N THR A 628 -6.68 -27.83 -17.89
CA THR A 628 -7.32 -28.04 -16.58
C THR A 628 -6.53 -27.42 -15.44
N GLU A 629 -5.21 -27.58 -15.42
CA GLU A 629 -4.37 -27.19 -14.27
C GLU A 629 -3.71 -25.82 -14.41
N ALA A 630 -3.36 -25.42 -15.63
CA ALA A 630 -2.74 -24.13 -15.94
C ALA A 630 -3.71 -23.14 -16.59
N SER A 631 -4.96 -23.54 -16.87
CA SER A 631 -5.97 -22.70 -17.55
C SER A 631 -5.42 -22.05 -18.81
N THR A 632 -4.69 -22.86 -19.58
CA THR A 632 -4.03 -22.47 -20.83
C THR A 632 -4.65 -23.26 -21.96
N TRP A 633 -5.22 -22.55 -22.92
CA TRP A 633 -5.65 -23.10 -24.20
C TRP A 633 -4.45 -23.16 -25.13
N VAL A 634 -4.21 -24.31 -25.77
CA VAL A 634 -3.06 -24.53 -26.67
C VAL A 634 -3.59 -24.92 -28.03
N ASP A 635 -3.29 -24.07 -29.01
CA ASP A 635 -3.71 -24.18 -30.41
C ASP A 635 -2.65 -24.91 -31.25
N GLU A 636 -1.37 -24.73 -30.96
CA GLU A 636 -0.28 -25.41 -31.68
C GLU A 636 0.86 -25.81 -30.74
N ILE A 637 1.46 -26.98 -30.99
CA ILE A 637 2.66 -27.48 -30.31
C ILE A 637 3.70 -27.78 -31.39
N ALA A 638 4.86 -27.14 -31.27
CA ALA A 638 6.00 -27.35 -32.18
C ALA A 638 7.25 -27.75 -31.39
N LEU A 639 8.11 -28.56 -32.01
CA LEU A 639 9.36 -29.04 -31.45
C LEU A 639 10.53 -28.65 -32.35
N SER A 640 11.58 -28.08 -31.79
CA SER A 640 12.79 -27.71 -32.55
C SER A 640 13.50 -28.92 -33.17
N GLU A 641 14.25 -28.70 -34.25
CA GLU A 641 15.00 -29.75 -34.96
C GLU A 641 16.02 -30.49 -34.08
N ASP A 642 16.58 -29.81 -33.08
CA ASP A 642 17.50 -30.38 -32.08
C ASP A 642 16.79 -31.14 -30.94
N ASN A 643 15.46 -31.17 -30.95
CA ASN A 643 14.60 -31.75 -29.93
C ASN A 643 14.85 -31.23 -28.51
N GLN A 644 15.30 -29.97 -28.35
CA GLN A 644 15.54 -29.34 -27.04
C GLN A 644 14.53 -28.26 -26.66
N THR A 645 13.76 -27.74 -27.61
CA THR A 645 12.83 -26.63 -27.39
C THR A 645 11.41 -27.03 -27.77
N LEU A 646 10.51 -27.01 -26.80
CA LEU A 646 9.08 -27.24 -27.01
C LEU A 646 8.35 -25.90 -26.99
N THR A 647 7.69 -25.56 -28.09
CA THR A 647 6.96 -24.30 -28.27
C THR A 647 5.46 -24.56 -28.24
N LEU A 648 4.76 -23.83 -27.38
CA LEU A 648 3.31 -23.85 -27.23
C LEU A 648 2.75 -22.52 -27.70
N TYR A 649 1.82 -22.57 -28.64
CA TYR A 649 1.07 -21.41 -29.11
C TYR A 649 -0.34 -21.47 -28.52
N GLY A 650 -0.78 -20.37 -27.91
CA GLY A 650 -2.15 -20.28 -27.43
C GLY A 650 -2.36 -19.17 -26.41
N SER A 651 -3.35 -19.30 -25.55
CA SER A 651 -3.77 -18.23 -24.66
C SER A 651 -4.09 -18.70 -23.25
N GLN A 652 -3.81 -17.83 -22.27
CA GLN A 652 -4.20 -18.04 -20.90
C GLN A 652 -5.47 -17.24 -20.57
N TYR A 653 -6.49 -17.91 -20.03
CA TYR A 653 -7.83 -17.31 -19.91
C TYR A 653 -8.30 -17.05 -18.48
N ARG A 654 -7.59 -17.52 -17.44
CA ARG A 654 -8.08 -17.48 -16.05
C ARG A 654 -7.29 -16.58 -15.12
N TYR A 655 -5.97 -16.63 -15.18
CA TYR A 655 -5.10 -15.96 -14.23
C TYR A 655 -4.80 -14.53 -14.71
N ARG A 656 -5.00 -13.56 -13.82
CA ARG A 656 -4.60 -12.17 -14.04
C ARG A 656 -3.08 -12.04 -13.94
N ASP A 657 -2.54 -12.61 -12.87
CA ASP A 657 -1.10 -12.76 -12.63
C ASP A 657 -0.49 -13.72 -13.66
N SER A 658 0.32 -13.14 -14.55
CA SER A 658 0.95 -13.89 -15.63
C SER A 658 2.03 -14.85 -15.13
N GLU A 659 2.76 -14.50 -14.06
CA GLU A 659 3.78 -15.37 -13.47
C GLU A 659 3.16 -16.61 -12.85
N LEU A 660 2.06 -16.46 -12.10
CA LEU A 660 1.32 -17.60 -11.55
C LEU A 660 0.87 -18.56 -12.66
N GLY A 661 0.49 -17.99 -13.80
CA GLY A 661 0.17 -18.72 -15.00
C GLY A 661 1.31 -19.55 -15.57
N LEU A 662 2.43 -18.87 -15.82
CA LEU A 662 3.65 -19.49 -16.31
C LEU A 662 4.20 -20.53 -15.32
N GLU A 663 4.02 -20.33 -14.01
CA GLU A 663 4.39 -21.31 -12.97
C GLU A 663 3.57 -22.60 -13.11
N LYS A 664 2.26 -22.48 -13.26
CA LYS A 664 1.38 -23.64 -13.41
C LYS A 664 1.65 -24.39 -14.71
N MET A 665 1.81 -23.66 -15.82
CA MET A 665 2.18 -24.25 -17.10
C MET A 665 3.55 -24.93 -17.02
N GLY A 666 4.57 -24.27 -16.47
CA GLY A 666 5.90 -24.83 -16.28
C GLY A 666 5.88 -26.10 -15.43
N ARG A 667 5.04 -26.18 -14.39
CA ARG A 667 4.87 -27.39 -13.57
C ARG A 667 4.28 -28.56 -14.34
N VAL A 668 3.26 -28.30 -15.17
CA VAL A 668 2.70 -29.32 -16.08
C VAL A 668 3.80 -29.82 -17.01
N LEU A 669 4.51 -28.91 -17.68
CA LEU A 669 5.56 -29.27 -18.65
C LEU A 669 6.74 -30.01 -18.00
N ALA A 670 7.19 -29.56 -16.83
CA ALA A 670 8.26 -30.21 -16.08
C ALA A 670 7.94 -31.66 -15.68
N THR A 671 6.66 -31.98 -15.54
CA THR A 671 6.18 -33.33 -15.16
C THR A 671 5.78 -34.17 -16.36
N GLU A 672 5.22 -33.59 -17.42
CA GLU A 672 4.74 -34.35 -18.58
C GLU A 672 5.84 -34.63 -19.61
N VAL A 673 6.76 -33.68 -19.82
CA VAL A 673 7.65 -33.63 -20.99
C VAL A 673 9.05 -34.20 -20.65
N PRO A 674 9.72 -34.96 -21.56
CA PRO A 674 11.01 -35.59 -21.27
C PRO A 674 12.14 -34.59 -20.94
N ASP A 675 13.16 -35.07 -20.21
CA ASP A 675 14.33 -34.28 -19.78
C ASP A 675 15.25 -33.82 -20.94
N THR A 676 15.03 -34.34 -22.15
CA THR A 676 15.68 -33.86 -23.37
C THR A 676 15.25 -32.45 -23.73
N ILE A 677 14.03 -32.03 -23.36
CA ILE A 677 13.56 -30.66 -23.55
C ILE A 677 14.19 -29.77 -22.47
N LYS A 678 14.98 -28.80 -22.92
CA LYS A 678 15.71 -27.82 -22.10
C LYS A 678 15.01 -26.47 -22.02
N THR A 679 14.16 -26.15 -22.99
CA THR A 679 13.42 -24.87 -23.02
C THR A 679 11.95 -25.10 -23.32
N TYR A 680 11.09 -24.51 -22.50
CA TYR A 680 9.66 -24.41 -22.79
C TYR A 680 9.35 -23.00 -23.27
N GLN A 681 8.85 -22.86 -24.50
CA GLN A 681 8.44 -21.58 -25.05
C GLN A 681 6.92 -21.50 -25.07
N PHE A 682 6.37 -20.38 -24.61
CA PHE A 682 4.95 -20.09 -24.68
C PHE A 682 4.71 -18.78 -25.40
N VAL A 683 4.17 -18.89 -26.62
CA VAL A 683 3.77 -17.79 -27.46
C VAL A 683 2.32 -17.45 -27.15
N ASN A 684 2.11 -16.31 -26.48
CA ASN A 684 0.78 -15.80 -26.21
C ASN A 684 0.12 -15.34 -27.51
N GLN A 685 -1.08 -15.84 -27.78
CA GLN A 685 -1.86 -15.52 -28.96
C GLN A 685 -3.17 -14.79 -28.61
N SER A 686 -3.61 -13.91 -29.51
CA SER A 686 -4.99 -13.40 -29.56
C SER A 686 -5.55 -13.70 -30.95
N GLY A 687 -6.37 -14.74 -31.08
CA GLY A 687 -6.65 -15.31 -32.39
C GLY A 687 -5.39 -15.99 -32.94
N SER A 688 -5.00 -15.72 -34.19
CA SER A 688 -3.70 -16.16 -34.74
C SER A 688 -2.59 -15.11 -34.64
N ILE A 689 -2.82 -14.00 -33.94
CA ILE A 689 -1.80 -12.96 -33.75
C ILE A 689 -0.87 -13.36 -32.62
N ASN A 690 0.43 -13.44 -32.91
CA ASN A 690 1.46 -13.77 -31.92
C ASN A 690 1.89 -12.49 -31.19
N LEU A 691 1.63 -12.44 -29.89
CA LEU A 691 1.86 -11.23 -29.08
C LEU A 691 3.23 -11.25 -28.42
N ALA A 692 3.55 -12.26 -27.62
CA ALA A 692 4.80 -12.30 -26.87
C ALA A 692 5.22 -13.74 -26.58
N GLN A 693 6.52 -14.00 -26.66
CA GLN A 693 7.11 -15.30 -26.33
C GLN A 693 7.70 -15.26 -24.92
N ASN A 694 7.27 -16.18 -24.07
CA ASN A 694 7.88 -16.41 -22.76
C ASN A 694 8.66 -17.72 -22.81
N ASN A 695 9.94 -17.66 -22.51
CA ASN A 695 10.85 -18.79 -22.47
C ASN A 695 11.06 -19.19 -21.02
N ILE A 696 10.93 -20.49 -20.73
CA ILE A 696 11.17 -21.11 -19.43
C ILE A 696 12.36 -22.05 -19.58
N ASP A 697 13.46 -21.78 -18.88
CA ASP A 697 14.56 -22.73 -18.74
C ASP A 697 14.10 -23.92 -17.88
N ALA A 698 14.05 -25.10 -18.49
CA ALA A 698 13.47 -26.28 -17.85
C ALA A 698 14.30 -26.75 -16.66
N GLU A 699 15.63 -26.62 -16.69
CA GLU A 699 16.51 -27.08 -15.61
C GLU A 699 16.42 -26.14 -14.42
N LEU A 700 16.56 -24.82 -14.65
CA LEU A 700 16.40 -23.82 -13.61
C LEU A 700 15.01 -23.88 -12.98
N PHE A 701 13.96 -24.09 -13.80
CA PHE A 701 12.60 -24.22 -13.32
C PHE A 701 12.41 -25.49 -12.47
N LYS A 702 12.90 -26.64 -12.93
CA LYS A 702 12.85 -27.92 -12.18
C LYS A 702 13.61 -27.81 -10.85
N ASP A 703 14.77 -27.16 -10.85
CA ASP A 703 15.57 -26.93 -9.65
C ASP A 703 14.87 -26.01 -8.65
N ALA A 704 14.20 -24.96 -9.14
CA ALA A 704 13.40 -24.06 -8.32
C ALA A 704 12.19 -24.76 -7.69
N ILE A 705 11.38 -25.49 -8.46
CA ILE A 705 10.20 -26.18 -7.92
C ILE A 705 10.59 -27.31 -6.95
N ALA A 706 11.69 -28.01 -7.22
CA ALA A 706 12.22 -29.08 -6.37
C ALA A 706 13.04 -28.55 -5.17
N ARG A 707 13.26 -27.22 -5.08
CA ARG A 707 14.08 -26.56 -4.05
C ARG A 707 15.48 -27.18 -3.92
N ARG A 708 16.10 -27.55 -5.06
CA ARG A 708 17.44 -28.16 -5.09
C ARG A 708 18.55 -27.17 -4.72
N THR A 709 18.29 -25.87 -4.88
CA THR A 709 19.15 -24.81 -4.37
C THR A 709 18.36 -23.83 -3.51
N ILE A 710 19.04 -23.20 -2.57
CA ILE A 710 18.45 -22.29 -1.58
C ILE A 710 17.90 -21.00 -2.21
N ASN A 711 18.49 -20.58 -3.33
CA ASN A 711 18.20 -19.30 -3.97
C ASN A 711 17.40 -19.43 -5.28
N ALA A 712 17.13 -20.65 -5.76
CA ALA A 712 16.37 -20.83 -7.00
C ALA A 712 14.91 -20.46 -6.80
N THR A 713 14.45 -19.46 -7.55
CA THR A 713 13.02 -19.12 -7.67
C THR A 713 12.56 -19.41 -9.09
N THR A 714 11.27 -19.68 -9.28
CA THR A 714 10.72 -19.95 -10.62
C THR A 714 10.86 -18.74 -11.53
N GLN A 715 10.87 -17.51 -10.98
CA GLN A 715 11.10 -16.29 -11.76
C GLN A 715 12.45 -16.28 -12.50
N GLN A 716 13.50 -16.84 -11.91
CA GLN A 716 14.84 -16.87 -12.54
C GLN A 716 14.88 -17.73 -13.80
N ALA A 717 13.93 -18.66 -13.96
CA ALA A 717 13.84 -19.50 -15.14
C ALA A 717 13.13 -18.80 -16.32
N TYR A 718 12.50 -17.63 -16.10
CA TYR A 718 11.71 -16.94 -17.11
C TYR A 718 12.54 -15.88 -17.84
N SER A 719 12.40 -15.86 -19.16
CA SER A 719 12.83 -14.75 -20.00
C SER A 719 11.78 -14.46 -21.07
N ARG A 720 11.68 -13.21 -21.49
CA ARG A 720 10.71 -12.79 -22.50
C ARG A 720 11.43 -12.33 -23.76
N SER A 721 10.88 -12.65 -24.93
CA SER A 721 11.42 -12.26 -26.22
C SER A 721 10.33 -12.00 -27.24
N GLU A 722 10.72 -11.37 -28.36
CA GLU A 722 9.91 -11.39 -29.57
C GLU A 722 9.74 -12.84 -30.04
N VAL A 723 8.70 -13.03 -30.84
CA VAL A 723 8.33 -14.35 -31.37
C VAL A 723 9.35 -14.75 -32.43
N THR A 724 9.95 -15.92 -32.28
CA THR A 724 10.95 -16.40 -33.23
C THR A 724 10.31 -17.20 -34.37
N ASP A 725 10.71 -16.94 -35.61
CA ASP A 725 10.13 -17.51 -36.85
C ASP A 725 10.32 -19.03 -37.07
N LYS A 726 10.90 -19.78 -36.13
CA LYS A 726 11.23 -21.20 -36.34
C LYS A 726 10.31 -22.15 -35.57
N PRO A 727 9.10 -22.47 -36.06
CA PRO A 727 8.51 -23.74 -35.71
C PRO A 727 9.40 -24.82 -36.33
N GLY A 728 9.94 -25.73 -35.51
CA GLY A 728 10.54 -26.94 -36.04
C GLY A 728 9.44 -27.87 -36.57
N GLU A 729 9.42 -29.11 -36.11
CA GLU A 729 8.33 -30.03 -36.42
C GLU A 729 7.06 -29.65 -35.64
N THR A 730 5.97 -29.30 -36.33
CA THR A 730 4.65 -29.16 -35.72
C THR A 730 4.15 -30.54 -35.27
N LEU A 731 4.07 -30.75 -33.96
CA LEU A 731 3.60 -32.00 -33.36
C LEU A 731 2.07 -32.05 -33.28
N PHE A 732 1.46 -30.89 -33.03
CA PHE A 732 0.02 -30.74 -32.91
C PHE A 732 -0.39 -29.36 -33.44
N LYS A 733 -1.49 -29.30 -34.17
CA LYS A 733 -2.15 -28.06 -34.56
C LYS A 733 -3.66 -28.27 -34.54
N ASP A 734 -4.37 -27.42 -33.81
CA ASP A 734 -5.82 -27.40 -33.84
C ASP A 734 -6.24 -26.87 -35.21
N GLU A 735 -6.96 -27.69 -35.96
CA GLU A 735 -7.60 -27.19 -37.17
C GLU A 735 -8.70 -26.23 -36.73
N PHE A 736 -8.71 -25.03 -37.30
CA PHE A 736 -9.80 -24.10 -37.05
C PHE A 736 -11.09 -24.71 -37.59
N GLU A 737 -11.92 -25.22 -36.70
CA GLU A 737 -13.29 -25.59 -37.02
C GLU A 737 -14.20 -24.40 -36.73
N PHE A 738 -15.02 -24.04 -37.71
CA PHE A 738 -16.10 -23.10 -37.47
C PHE A 738 -16.94 -23.61 -36.31
N ALA A 739 -17.04 -22.82 -35.24
CA ALA A 739 -17.95 -23.14 -34.15
C ALA A 739 -19.35 -23.33 -34.76
N GLN A 740 -19.95 -24.51 -34.57
CA GLN A 740 -21.30 -24.77 -35.10
C GLN A 740 -22.35 -23.86 -34.44
N LEU A 741 -22.08 -23.41 -33.21
CA LEU A 741 -22.89 -22.47 -32.45
C LEU A 741 -22.03 -21.31 -31.93
N PRO A 742 -22.58 -20.08 -31.85
CA PRO A 742 -21.88 -18.96 -31.24
C PRO A 742 -21.61 -19.19 -29.76
N THR A 743 -20.48 -18.69 -29.28
CA THR A 743 -20.19 -18.61 -27.85
C THR A 743 -21.08 -17.55 -27.24
N VAL A 744 -21.84 -17.91 -26.20
CA VAL A 744 -22.74 -17.01 -25.48
C VAL A 744 -22.21 -16.78 -24.07
N SER A 745 -22.13 -15.52 -23.67
CA SER A 745 -21.81 -15.14 -22.30
C SER A 745 -22.86 -14.17 -21.76
N VAL A 746 -23.23 -14.33 -20.49
CA VAL A 746 -24.20 -13.45 -19.83
C VAL A 746 -23.53 -12.78 -18.64
N LYS A 747 -23.67 -11.45 -18.52
CA LYS A 747 -23.13 -10.68 -17.39
C LYS A 747 -24.13 -9.62 -16.95
N PRO A 748 -24.19 -9.25 -15.65
CA PRO A 748 -24.94 -8.08 -15.22
C PRO A 748 -24.24 -6.79 -15.68
N PHE A 749 -25.03 -5.74 -15.91
CA PHE A 749 -24.53 -4.38 -16.12
C PHE A 749 -25.24 -3.38 -15.18
N LEU A 750 -24.54 -2.29 -14.88
CA LEU A 750 -25.04 -1.12 -14.17
C LEU A 750 -24.57 0.12 -14.94
N ASP A 751 -25.50 0.80 -15.58
CA ASP A 751 -25.27 2.11 -16.20
C ASP A 751 -25.84 3.18 -15.25
N GLN A 752 -25.06 4.20 -14.89
CA GLN A 752 -25.45 5.19 -13.89
C GLN A 752 -25.00 6.60 -14.25
N SER A 753 -25.75 7.60 -13.79
CA SER A 753 -25.44 9.02 -13.94
C SER A 753 -25.83 9.78 -12.66
N PHE A 754 -25.03 10.79 -12.32
CA PHE A 754 -25.23 11.59 -11.11
C PHE A 754 -25.31 13.08 -11.42
N GLY A 755 -26.14 13.79 -10.66
CA GLY A 755 -26.32 15.24 -10.73
C GLY A 755 -27.35 15.70 -11.77
N GLY A 756 -28.31 14.85 -12.14
CA GLY A 756 -29.41 15.21 -13.03
C GLY A 756 -30.40 16.21 -12.39
N PRO A 757 -30.98 17.14 -13.17
CA PRO A 757 -31.94 18.13 -12.68
C PRO A 757 -33.26 17.52 -12.19
N GLU A 758 -33.68 16.38 -12.75
CA GLU A 758 -34.92 15.68 -12.37
C GLU A 758 -34.70 14.68 -11.24
N SER A 759 -33.56 14.00 -11.26
CA SER A 759 -33.16 13.10 -10.19
C SER A 759 -31.64 13.12 -10.01
N PHE A 760 -31.21 13.16 -8.75
CA PHE A 760 -29.80 13.20 -8.42
C PHE A 760 -29.04 11.95 -8.89
N TYR A 761 -29.68 10.79 -8.86
CA TYR A 761 -29.08 9.51 -9.22
C TYR A 761 -29.99 8.78 -10.21
N MET A 762 -29.51 8.66 -11.45
CA MET A 762 -30.13 7.85 -12.49
C MET A 762 -29.36 6.53 -12.61
N TYR A 763 -30.07 5.42 -12.75
CA TYR A 763 -29.47 4.09 -12.89
C TYR A 763 -30.28 3.22 -13.83
N GLN A 764 -29.59 2.25 -14.43
CA GLN A 764 -30.15 1.16 -15.19
C GLN A 764 -29.37 -0.10 -14.84
N VAL A 765 -30.08 -1.11 -14.35
CA VAL A 765 -29.53 -2.43 -14.05
C VAL A 765 -30.16 -3.45 -15.00
N GLY A 766 -29.33 -4.35 -15.53
CA GLY A 766 -29.80 -5.38 -16.45
C GLY A 766 -28.78 -6.49 -16.67
N LEU A 767 -29.03 -7.28 -17.72
CA LEU A 767 -28.18 -8.38 -18.17
C LEU A 767 -27.76 -8.14 -19.62
N ASP A 768 -26.46 -8.25 -19.89
CA ASP A 768 -25.91 -8.32 -21.24
C ASP A 768 -25.76 -9.79 -21.63
N ALA A 769 -26.36 -10.19 -22.74
CA ALA A 769 -26.11 -11.45 -23.45
C ALA A 769 -25.21 -11.15 -24.66
N ARG A 770 -23.93 -11.52 -24.56
CA ARG A 770 -22.94 -11.32 -25.61
C ARG A 770 -22.74 -12.61 -26.39
N LEU A 771 -22.89 -12.51 -27.71
CA LEU A 771 -22.66 -13.55 -28.71
C LEU A 771 -21.31 -13.29 -29.40
N ILE A 772 -20.50 -14.32 -29.56
CA ILE A 772 -19.26 -14.29 -30.35
C ILE A 772 -19.27 -15.48 -31.31
N TYR A 773 -19.09 -15.19 -32.60
CA TYR A 773 -19.05 -16.17 -33.68
C TYR A 773 -17.79 -15.98 -34.52
N SER A 774 -16.84 -16.91 -34.40
CA SER A 774 -15.57 -16.85 -35.13
C SER A 774 -15.75 -17.38 -36.55
N LEU A 775 -15.38 -16.57 -37.55
CA LEU A 775 -15.38 -16.94 -38.96
C LEU A 775 -14.01 -17.43 -39.45
N SER A 776 -12.96 -16.98 -38.77
CA SER A 776 -11.58 -17.44 -38.91
C SER A 776 -10.85 -17.07 -37.62
N PRO A 777 -9.61 -17.51 -37.38
CA PRO A 777 -8.88 -17.12 -36.18
C PRO A 777 -8.72 -15.60 -35.99
N ASN A 778 -8.76 -14.84 -37.10
CA ASN A 778 -8.55 -13.40 -37.13
C ASN A 778 -9.81 -12.60 -37.48
N THR A 779 -10.93 -13.26 -37.79
CA THR A 779 -12.19 -12.63 -38.18
C THR A 779 -13.34 -13.20 -37.36
N TYR A 780 -14.06 -12.34 -36.66
CA TYR A 780 -15.18 -12.77 -35.83
C TYR A 780 -16.31 -11.74 -35.85
N ILE A 781 -17.53 -12.24 -35.70
CA ILE A 781 -18.72 -11.45 -35.44
C ILE A 781 -18.95 -11.47 -33.94
N TYR A 782 -19.25 -10.34 -33.33
CA TYR A 782 -19.81 -10.32 -31.99
C TYR A 782 -20.96 -9.34 -31.89
N GLY A 783 -21.88 -9.59 -30.98
CA GLY A 783 -22.96 -8.66 -30.67
C GLY A 783 -23.46 -8.84 -29.26
N THR A 784 -23.96 -7.76 -28.69
CA THR A 784 -24.44 -7.71 -27.30
C THR A 784 -25.89 -7.28 -27.30
N ALA A 785 -26.78 -8.18 -26.90
CA ALA A 785 -28.17 -7.86 -26.60
C ALA A 785 -28.31 -7.64 -25.10
N SER A 786 -28.89 -6.51 -24.69
CA SER A 786 -29.08 -6.14 -23.30
C SER A 786 -30.55 -6.24 -22.93
N ALA A 787 -30.85 -6.84 -21.79
CA ALA A 787 -32.17 -6.88 -21.19
C ALA A 787 -32.17 -6.08 -19.89
N ARG A 788 -33.03 -5.07 -19.79
CA ARG A 788 -33.20 -4.24 -18.60
C ARG A 788 -34.04 -4.95 -17.56
N ILE A 789 -33.63 -4.84 -16.29
CA ILE A 789 -34.37 -5.36 -15.14
C ILE A 789 -35.03 -4.22 -14.36
N ALA A 790 -34.29 -3.15 -14.09
CA ALA A 790 -34.79 -2.00 -13.34
C ALA A 790 -34.05 -0.73 -13.71
N ASP A 791 -34.76 0.38 -13.76
CA ASP A 791 -34.22 1.71 -13.98
C ASP A 791 -35.11 2.80 -13.39
N ASN A 792 -34.67 4.04 -13.53
CA ASN A 792 -35.44 5.24 -13.21
C ASN A 792 -35.25 6.34 -14.28
N TYR A 793 -34.93 5.97 -15.52
CA TYR A 793 -34.72 6.90 -16.63
C TYR A 793 -36.03 7.49 -17.15
N ASP A 794 -37.17 6.92 -16.77
CA ASP A 794 -38.52 7.51 -16.95
C ASP A 794 -38.64 8.90 -16.32
N LYS A 795 -37.88 9.18 -15.25
CA LYS A 795 -37.84 10.48 -14.57
C LYS A 795 -37.09 11.56 -15.34
N PHE A 796 -36.31 11.19 -16.36
CA PHE A 796 -35.61 12.16 -17.19
C PHE A 796 -36.65 12.89 -18.06
N ASN A 797 -36.90 14.16 -17.76
CA ASN A 797 -37.98 14.94 -18.39
C ASN A 797 -37.43 15.97 -19.39
N TYR A 798 -36.10 16.11 -19.48
CA TYR A 798 -35.44 16.92 -20.49
C TYR A 798 -35.50 16.25 -21.88
N THR A 799 -36.68 16.30 -22.50
CA THR A 799 -36.95 15.65 -23.78
C THR A 799 -36.82 16.61 -24.96
N THR A 800 -37.07 17.90 -24.72
CA THR A 800 -37.18 18.90 -25.78
C THR A 800 -36.90 20.28 -25.19
N GLY A 801 -35.68 20.77 -25.39
CA GLY A 801 -35.44 22.21 -25.40
C GLY A 801 -35.20 22.60 -26.85
N GLU A 802 -35.90 23.61 -27.35
CA GLU A 802 -35.66 24.26 -28.66
C GLU A 802 -34.27 24.92 -28.78
N GLU A 803 -33.25 24.41 -28.08
CA GLU A 803 -31.87 24.78 -28.32
C GLU A 803 -31.38 23.94 -29.50
N THR A 804 -31.38 24.56 -30.68
CA THR A 804 -30.38 24.29 -31.70
C THR A 804 -29.01 24.60 -31.07
N GLY A 805 -28.52 23.67 -30.24
CA GLY A 805 -27.19 23.77 -29.66
C GLY A 805 -26.16 23.92 -30.78
N ALA A 806 -25.06 24.60 -30.49
CA ALA A 806 -23.98 24.80 -31.46
C ALA A 806 -23.32 23.48 -31.92
N LEU A 807 -23.59 22.37 -31.22
CA LEU A 807 -23.09 21.04 -31.52
C LEU A 807 -24.26 20.07 -31.81
N PRO A 808 -24.08 19.14 -32.77
CA PRO A 808 -24.96 18.00 -32.93
C PRO A 808 -25.09 17.17 -31.65
N ARG A 809 -26.27 16.63 -31.39
CA ARG A 809 -26.56 15.79 -30.21
C ARG A 809 -26.06 14.36 -30.44
N VAL A 810 -24.95 13.99 -29.81
CA VAL A 810 -24.27 12.69 -29.98
C VAL A 810 -24.29 11.83 -28.71
N ARG A 811 -24.50 12.41 -27.53
CA ARG A 811 -24.66 11.70 -26.25
C ARG A 811 -25.90 12.12 -25.49
N THR A 812 -26.40 13.34 -25.73
CA THR A 812 -27.58 13.86 -25.03
C THR A 812 -28.91 13.20 -25.42
N TYR A 813 -28.91 12.28 -26.39
CA TYR A 813 -30.08 11.42 -26.72
C TYR A 813 -30.15 10.13 -25.88
N VAL A 814 -29.36 10.01 -24.81
CA VAL A 814 -29.29 8.77 -24.01
C VAL A 814 -30.65 8.31 -23.50
N ARG A 815 -31.55 9.22 -23.13
CA ARG A 815 -32.90 8.84 -22.68
C ARG A 815 -33.64 8.09 -23.76
N GLU A 816 -33.66 8.61 -24.98
CA GLU A 816 -34.43 8.05 -26.09
C GLU A 816 -34.02 6.59 -26.34
N TYR A 817 -32.71 6.30 -26.32
CA TYR A 817 -32.19 4.93 -26.45
C TYR A 817 -32.46 4.04 -25.23
N VAL A 818 -32.53 4.59 -24.03
CA VAL A 818 -32.84 3.82 -22.83
C VAL A 818 -34.36 3.57 -22.77
N THR A 819 -35.21 4.57 -22.91
CA THR A 819 -36.66 4.40 -22.74
C THR A 819 -37.37 3.70 -23.92
N SER A 820 -36.73 3.53 -25.08
CA SER A 820 -37.40 2.96 -26.26
C SER A 820 -37.77 1.48 -26.14
N SER A 821 -36.95 0.68 -25.43
CA SER A 821 -37.19 -0.75 -25.24
C SER A 821 -36.50 -1.30 -23.99
N ASP A 822 -37.10 -2.32 -23.37
CA ASP A 822 -36.47 -3.09 -22.29
C ASP A 822 -35.43 -4.09 -22.81
N ILE A 823 -35.52 -4.48 -24.08
CA ILE A 823 -34.54 -5.34 -24.75
C ILE A 823 -33.98 -4.56 -25.94
N PHE A 824 -32.67 -4.34 -25.96
CA PHE A 824 -32.03 -3.53 -26.98
C PHE A 824 -30.68 -4.11 -27.43
N LEU A 825 -30.31 -3.82 -28.68
CA LEU A 825 -29.03 -4.22 -29.24
C LEU A 825 -27.98 -3.16 -28.94
N ARG A 826 -27.06 -3.46 -28.02
CA ARG A 826 -25.98 -2.56 -27.61
C ARG A 826 -24.93 -2.43 -28.72
N ASP A 827 -24.48 -3.54 -29.29
CA ASP A 827 -23.50 -3.60 -30.38
C ASP A 827 -23.70 -4.85 -31.26
N LEU A 828 -23.23 -4.78 -32.51
CA LEU A 828 -23.17 -5.91 -33.44
C LEU A 828 -22.14 -5.61 -34.53
N GLN A 829 -20.99 -6.28 -34.51
CA GLN A 829 -19.88 -5.97 -35.40
C GLN A 829 -19.24 -7.21 -36.01
N LEU A 830 -18.83 -7.10 -37.27
CA LEU A 830 -17.82 -7.93 -37.89
C LEU A 830 -16.46 -7.25 -37.70
N VAL A 831 -15.49 -7.97 -37.13
CA VAL A 831 -14.14 -7.47 -36.84
C VAL A 831 -13.10 -8.37 -37.48
N HIS A 832 -12.08 -7.75 -38.08
CA HIS A 832 -10.88 -8.42 -38.58
C HIS A 832 -9.63 -7.79 -37.97
N ARG A 833 -8.68 -8.61 -37.50
CA ARG A 833 -7.42 -8.14 -36.91
C ARG A 833 -6.24 -8.90 -37.51
N LEU A 834 -5.13 -8.21 -37.71
CA LEU A 834 -3.89 -8.83 -38.16
C LEU A 834 -2.66 -8.13 -37.58
N GLN A 835 -1.54 -8.85 -37.63
CA GLN A 835 -0.21 -8.33 -37.34
C GLN A 835 0.50 -8.10 -38.68
N LEU A 836 0.89 -6.86 -38.94
CA LEU A 836 1.58 -6.44 -40.17
C LEU A 836 3.09 -6.72 -40.11
N ALA A 837 3.66 -6.58 -38.92
CA ALA A 837 5.05 -6.87 -38.56
C ALA A 837 5.12 -7.07 -37.03
N ASP A 838 6.28 -7.47 -36.48
CA ASP A 838 6.43 -7.83 -35.05
C ASP A 838 5.77 -6.84 -34.10
N SER A 839 5.97 -5.54 -34.33
CA SER A 839 5.43 -4.45 -33.51
C SER A 839 4.29 -3.65 -34.15
N TRP A 840 3.78 -4.06 -35.32
CA TRP A 840 2.72 -3.35 -36.05
C TRP A 840 1.46 -4.18 -36.13
N PHE A 841 0.35 -3.63 -35.63
CA PHE A 841 -0.96 -4.27 -35.61
C PHE A 841 -1.95 -3.43 -36.37
N ALA A 842 -2.89 -4.09 -37.04
CA ALA A 842 -3.99 -3.43 -37.72
C ALA A 842 -5.30 -4.17 -37.48
N GLY A 843 -6.40 -3.44 -37.53
CA GLY A 843 -7.71 -4.04 -37.58
C GLY A 843 -8.74 -3.15 -38.24
N ALA A 844 -9.79 -3.78 -38.73
CA ALA A 844 -10.91 -3.13 -39.38
C ALA A 844 -12.22 -3.74 -38.86
N TYR A 845 -13.28 -2.95 -38.86
CA TYR A 845 -14.58 -3.37 -38.38
C TYR A 845 -15.73 -2.69 -39.12
N ILE A 846 -16.89 -3.34 -39.15
CA ILE A 846 -18.14 -2.81 -39.71
C ILE A 846 -19.34 -3.32 -38.89
N GLY A 847 -20.35 -2.47 -38.71
CA GLY A 847 -21.60 -2.80 -38.00
C GLY A 847 -22.00 -1.72 -37.00
N TYR A 848 -22.73 -2.11 -35.95
CA TYR A 848 -23.09 -1.25 -34.83
C TYR A 848 -21.99 -1.25 -33.77
N GLN A 849 -21.25 -0.14 -33.67
CA GLN A 849 -20.15 0.04 -32.70
C GLN A 849 -20.65 0.15 -31.28
N GLU A 850 -21.73 0.89 -31.09
CA GLU A 850 -22.32 1.18 -29.80
C GLU A 850 -23.82 1.46 -29.94
N GLN A 851 -24.52 1.68 -28.83
CA GLN A 851 -25.98 1.85 -28.82
C GLN A 851 -26.44 3.02 -29.70
N MET A 852 -25.63 4.08 -29.79
CA MET A 852 -25.97 5.31 -30.50
C MET A 852 -25.39 5.39 -31.93
N PHE A 853 -24.36 4.62 -32.28
CA PHE A 853 -23.67 4.76 -33.55
C PHE A 853 -23.38 3.41 -34.24
N GLY A 854 -23.55 3.42 -35.57
CA GLY A 854 -23.23 2.35 -36.52
C GLY A 854 -22.28 2.86 -37.61
N GLY A 855 -21.56 1.98 -38.32
CA GLY A 855 -20.68 2.38 -39.42
C GLY A 855 -19.51 1.42 -39.64
N PHE A 856 -18.35 1.95 -40.04
CA PHE A 856 -17.13 1.18 -40.26
C PHE A 856 -15.89 2.00 -39.91
N GLY A 857 -14.79 1.31 -39.61
CA GLY A 857 -13.54 1.98 -39.25
C GLY A 857 -12.36 1.03 -39.20
N GLY A 858 -11.19 1.60 -38.95
CA GLY A 858 -9.96 0.85 -38.79
C GLY A 858 -8.97 1.53 -37.85
N GLU A 859 -8.07 0.72 -37.32
CA GLU A 859 -7.05 1.12 -36.36
C GLU A 859 -5.71 0.52 -36.78
N VAL A 860 -4.63 1.28 -36.65
CA VAL A 860 -3.24 0.80 -36.75
C VAL A 860 -2.51 1.17 -35.46
N LEU A 861 -1.76 0.24 -34.89
CA LEU A 861 -1.02 0.41 -33.65
C LEU A 861 0.43 -0.03 -33.80
N TYR A 862 1.36 0.85 -33.44
CA TYR A 862 2.75 0.48 -33.16
C TYR A 862 2.94 0.23 -31.66
N ARG A 863 3.36 -0.98 -31.30
CA ARG A 863 3.68 -1.38 -29.92
C ARG A 863 4.78 -2.43 -29.87
N GLU A 864 5.95 -1.98 -29.46
CA GLU A 864 7.10 -2.83 -29.21
C GLU A 864 6.96 -3.63 -27.91
N LEU A 865 7.55 -4.83 -27.88
CA LEU A 865 7.52 -5.72 -26.72
C LEU A 865 8.16 -5.04 -25.50
N ASP A 866 7.46 -5.09 -24.35
CA ASP A 866 7.88 -4.50 -23.07
C ASP A 866 8.25 -3.00 -23.13
N SER A 867 7.88 -2.31 -24.22
CA SER A 867 8.05 -0.86 -24.35
C SER A 867 7.13 -0.13 -23.37
N ASN A 868 7.62 1.01 -22.88
CA ASN A 868 6.85 1.92 -22.05
C ASN A 868 6.02 2.93 -22.87
N TRP A 869 5.99 2.81 -24.20
CA TRP A 869 5.17 3.66 -25.06
C TRP A 869 4.58 2.90 -26.25
N ALA A 870 3.50 3.44 -26.80
CA ALA A 870 2.86 2.97 -28.03
C ALA A 870 2.19 4.14 -28.75
N VAL A 871 1.94 4.00 -30.05
CA VAL A 871 1.22 5.01 -30.85
C VAL A 871 0.17 4.31 -31.72
N GLY A 872 -1.08 4.75 -31.60
CA GLY A 872 -2.20 4.26 -32.40
C GLY A 872 -2.81 5.36 -33.27
N LEU A 873 -3.34 4.99 -34.42
CA LEU A 873 -4.14 5.84 -35.29
C LEU A 873 -5.45 5.12 -35.62
N ASP A 874 -6.58 5.76 -35.32
CA ASP A 874 -7.90 5.27 -35.69
C ASP A 874 -8.63 6.26 -36.62
N VAL A 875 -9.40 5.72 -37.56
CA VAL A 875 -10.27 6.47 -38.48
C VAL A 875 -11.58 5.71 -38.68
N ASN A 876 -12.70 6.38 -38.45
CA ASN A 876 -14.02 5.78 -38.39
C ASN A 876 -15.05 6.66 -39.09
N TYR A 877 -15.93 6.04 -39.86
CA TYR A 877 -17.19 6.62 -40.30
C TYR A 877 -18.29 6.15 -39.34
N ALA A 878 -18.99 7.08 -38.72
CA ALA A 878 -20.04 6.82 -37.75
C ALA A 878 -21.34 7.51 -38.17
N LYS A 879 -22.44 6.77 -38.16
CA LYS A 879 -23.79 7.24 -38.43
C LYS A 879 -24.67 6.95 -37.22
N GLN A 880 -25.44 7.94 -36.77
CA GLN A 880 -26.27 7.81 -35.58
C GLN A 880 -27.40 6.81 -35.82
N ARG A 881 -27.56 5.85 -34.91
CA ARG A 881 -28.58 4.79 -35.00
C ARG A 881 -29.96 5.34 -34.66
N ASP A 882 -31.01 4.72 -35.19
CA ASP A 882 -32.36 5.02 -34.73
C ASP A 882 -32.62 4.35 -33.36
N TRP A 883 -33.37 5.01 -32.48
CA TRP A 883 -33.79 4.45 -31.19
C TRP A 883 -35.15 3.75 -31.27
N GLU A 884 -35.97 4.05 -32.29
CA GLU A 884 -37.27 3.40 -32.53
C GLU A 884 -37.14 2.14 -33.39
N ASP A 885 -36.24 2.15 -34.36
CA ASP A 885 -35.88 0.98 -35.18
C ASP A 885 -34.51 0.44 -34.75
N HIS A 886 -34.49 -0.78 -34.20
CA HIS A 886 -33.27 -1.44 -33.75
C HIS A 886 -32.18 -1.58 -34.84
N PHE A 887 -32.57 -1.53 -36.12
CA PHE A 887 -31.65 -1.58 -37.25
C PHE A 887 -31.62 -0.30 -38.13
N GLY A 888 -32.32 0.76 -37.70
CA GLY A 888 -32.41 2.01 -38.43
C GLY A 888 -31.23 2.96 -38.20
N PHE A 889 -31.17 4.01 -39.02
CA PHE A 889 -30.22 5.12 -38.88
C PHE A 889 -30.91 6.46 -39.04
N ARG A 890 -30.43 7.46 -38.28
CA ARG A 890 -30.85 8.86 -38.38
C ARG A 890 -30.05 9.60 -39.43
N ASP A 891 -30.50 10.81 -39.77
CA ASP A 891 -29.83 11.72 -40.70
C ASP A 891 -28.70 12.51 -40.00
N TYR A 892 -27.77 11.79 -39.39
CA TYR A 892 -26.54 12.35 -38.85
C TYR A 892 -25.39 11.35 -39.03
N ASP A 893 -24.35 11.79 -39.71
CA ASP A 893 -23.10 11.05 -39.89
C ASP A 893 -21.88 11.95 -39.69
N VAL A 894 -20.76 11.31 -39.36
CA VAL A 894 -19.51 11.98 -39.03
C VAL A 894 -18.33 11.07 -39.33
N ILE A 895 -17.21 11.65 -39.77
CA ILE A 895 -15.91 10.99 -39.76
C ILE A 895 -15.21 11.39 -38.47
N THR A 896 -14.75 10.43 -37.68
CA THR A 896 -14.04 10.64 -36.41
C THR A 896 -12.77 9.80 -36.39
N GLY A 897 -11.73 10.28 -35.72
CA GLY A 897 -10.44 9.59 -35.69
C GLY A 897 -9.41 10.33 -34.87
N HIS A 898 -8.50 9.58 -34.25
CA HIS A 898 -7.50 10.13 -33.34
C HIS A 898 -6.12 9.51 -33.57
N LEU A 899 -5.10 10.35 -33.45
CA LEU A 899 -3.73 9.91 -33.18
C LEU A 899 -3.57 9.83 -31.66
N THR A 900 -3.30 8.64 -31.13
CA THR A 900 -3.20 8.40 -29.69
C THR A 900 -1.79 7.95 -29.31
N GLY A 901 -1.14 8.72 -28.45
CA GLY A 901 0.11 8.32 -27.79
C GLY A 901 -0.16 7.72 -26.42
N TYR A 902 0.47 6.58 -26.12
CA TYR A 902 0.40 5.89 -24.83
C TYR A 902 1.78 5.93 -24.18
N TRP A 903 1.86 6.25 -22.89
CA TRP A 903 3.14 6.36 -22.17
C TRP A 903 3.05 5.91 -20.71
N ARG A 904 4.03 5.10 -20.29
CA ARG A 904 4.24 4.63 -18.93
C ARG A 904 5.51 5.28 -18.36
N PRO A 905 5.40 6.42 -17.67
CA PRO A 905 6.55 7.12 -17.09
C PRO A 905 7.25 6.29 -16.00
N SER A 906 8.58 6.23 -16.02
CA SER A 906 9.37 5.51 -15.01
C SER A 906 9.31 6.16 -13.62
N PHE A 907 9.06 7.47 -13.55
CA PHE A 907 8.93 8.22 -12.29
C PHE A 907 7.54 8.11 -11.64
N LEU A 908 6.55 7.58 -12.34
CA LEU A 908 5.22 7.23 -11.81
C LEU A 908 4.92 5.77 -12.15
N PRO A 909 5.42 4.81 -11.35
CA PRO A 909 5.20 3.40 -11.60
C PRO A 909 3.72 3.06 -11.60
N ASN A 910 3.34 2.07 -12.41
CA ASN A 910 1.95 1.61 -12.58
C ASN A 910 0.98 2.70 -13.05
N THR A 911 1.47 3.73 -13.76
CA THR A 911 0.63 4.75 -14.39
C THR A 911 0.73 4.68 -15.90
N LEU A 912 -0.42 4.81 -16.57
CA LEU A 912 -0.55 4.95 -18.02
C LEU A 912 -1.14 6.33 -18.33
N ILE A 913 -0.42 7.10 -19.13
CA ILE A 913 -0.88 8.38 -19.66
C ILE A 913 -1.22 8.16 -21.14
N SER A 914 -2.42 8.54 -21.56
CA SER A 914 -2.81 8.52 -22.97
C SER A 914 -3.19 9.92 -23.44
N VAL A 915 -2.75 10.29 -24.64
CA VAL A 915 -3.07 11.57 -25.27
C VAL A 915 -3.62 11.30 -26.66
N ALA A 916 -4.91 11.52 -26.86
CA ALA A 916 -5.60 11.35 -28.12
C ALA A 916 -5.89 12.72 -28.74
N ALA A 917 -5.39 12.98 -29.94
CA ALA A 917 -5.63 14.23 -30.68
C ALA A 917 -6.35 13.92 -31.99
N GLY A 918 -7.48 14.60 -32.25
CA GLY A 918 -8.31 14.24 -33.39
C GLY A 918 -9.65 14.96 -33.46
N GLN A 919 -10.57 14.34 -34.22
CA GLN A 919 -11.95 14.81 -34.40
C GLN A 919 -12.92 13.89 -33.65
N PHE A 920 -13.72 14.48 -32.76
CA PHE A 920 -14.71 13.82 -31.91
C PHE A 920 -16.06 13.65 -32.62
N LEU A 921 -17.00 12.95 -31.97
CA LEU A 921 -18.30 12.59 -32.53
C LEU A 921 -19.15 13.77 -32.97
N ALA A 922 -19.11 14.91 -32.27
CA ALA A 922 -19.88 16.09 -32.65
C ALA A 922 -19.23 16.89 -33.81
N GLY A 923 -18.12 16.39 -34.37
CA GLY A 923 -17.33 17.04 -35.41
C GLY A 923 -16.32 18.07 -34.89
N ASP A 924 -16.27 18.29 -33.58
CA ASP A 924 -15.29 19.15 -32.93
C ASP A 924 -13.90 18.51 -32.89
N ARG A 925 -12.86 19.35 -32.89
CA ARG A 925 -11.46 18.93 -32.95
C ARG A 925 -10.72 19.34 -31.69
N GLY A 926 -9.93 18.43 -31.13
CA GLY A 926 -9.24 18.71 -29.89
C GLY A 926 -8.33 17.60 -29.42
N VAL A 927 -8.05 17.65 -28.11
CA VAL A 927 -7.18 16.71 -27.43
C VAL A 927 -7.89 16.18 -26.20
N GLN A 928 -7.85 14.87 -26.01
CA GLN A 928 -8.20 14.20 -24.76
C GLN A 928 -6.93 13.67 -24.10
N VAL A 929 -6.77 13.99 -22.81
CA VAL A 929 -5.75 13.40 -21.96
C VAL A 929 -6.44 12.47 -20.97
N SER A 930 -5.93 11.25 -20.84
CA SER A 930 -6.31 10.31 -19.78
C SER A 930 -5.10 9.89 -18.96
N VAL A 931 -5.32 9.67 -17.67
CA VAL A 931 -4.33 9.17 -16.73
C VAL A 931 -4.97 8.04 -15.94
N ASP A 932 -4.38 6.87 -16.04
CA ASP A 932 -4.77 5.68 -15.29
C ASP A 932 -3.67 5.34 -14.29
N HIS A 933 -4.03 4.94 -13.08
CA HIS A 933 -3.10 4.38 -12.10
C HIS A 933 -3.60 3.01 -11.64
N LYS A 934 -2.76 2.00 -11.77
CA LYS A 934 -3.01 0.63 -11.31
C LYS A 934 -2.38 0.41 -9.93
N PHE A 935 -3.21 0.00 -8.99
CA PHE A 935 -2.78 -0.46 -7.67
C PHE A 935 -2.32 -1.93 -7.71
N ASP A 936 -1.56 -2.37 -6.70
CA ASP A 936 -1.07 -3.77 -6.58
C ASP A 936 -2.22 -4.79 -6.52
N SER A 937 -3.39 -4.40 -6.01
CA SER A 937 -4.62 -5.19 -6.06
C SER A 937 -5.12 -5.47 -7.48
N GLY A 938 -4.62 -4.77 -8.49
CA GLY A 938 -5.09 -4.73 -9.87
C GLY A 938 -6.24 -3.75 -10.13
N ILE A 939 -6.74 -3.05 -9.09
CA ILE A 939 -7.71 -1.97 -9.25
C ILE A 939 -7.07 -0.82 -10.02
N ILE A 940 -7.75 -0.31 -11.04
CA ILE A 940 -7.29 0.83 -11.83
C ILE A 940 -8.20 2.02 -11.55
N VAL A 941 -7.62 3.16 -11.20
CA VAL A 941 -8.35 4.43 -11.10
C VAL A 941 -7.89 5.29 -12.26
N GLY A 942 -8.85 5.74 -13.08
CA GLY A 942 -8.59 6.57 -14.24
C GLY A 942 -9.34 7.89 -14.19
N ALA A 943 -8.75 8.93 -14.77
CA ALA A 943 -9.38 10.22 -14.99
C ALA A 943 -9.05 10.72 -16.40
N TYR A 944 -9.98 11.42 -17.04
CA TYR A 944 -9.78 11.98 -18.36
C TYR A 944 -10.39 13.38 -18.48
N ALA A 945 -9.83 14.17 -19.39
CA ALA A 945 -10.35 15.48 -19.79
C ALA A 945 -10.12 15.70 -21.29
N ALA A 946 -11.16 16.15 -22.00
CA ALA A 946 -11.08 16.52 -23.41
C ALA A 946 -11.34 18.02 -23.58
N LYS A 947 -10.43 18.70 -24.28
CA LYS A 947 -10.57 20.12 -24.65
C LYS A 947 -10.53 20.25 -26.16
N THR A 948 -11.55 20.90 -26.72
CA THR A 948 -11.73 21.03 -28.16
C THR A 948 -11.82 22.49 -28.58
N ASN A 949 -12.01 22.73 -29.88
CA ASN A 949 -12.17 24.05 -30.46
C ASN A 949 -13.52 24.73 -30.12
N VAL A 950 -14.39 24.05 -29.37
CA VAL A 950 -15.71 24.55 -28.94
C VAL A 950 -15.55 25.50 -27.76
N SER A 951 -16.23 26.65 -27.80
CA SER A 951 -16.19 27.61 -26.69
C SER A 951 -16.99 27.13 -25.47
N ALA A 952 -16.64 27.59 -24.26
CA ALA A 952 -17.39 27.26 -23.04
C ALA A 952 -18.87 27.68 -23.10
N ARG A 953 -19.21 28.69 -23.92
CA ARG A 953 -20.60 29.10 -24.14
C ARG A 953 -21.38 28.07 -24.95
N GLU A 954 -20.77 27.55 -26.01
CA GLU A 954 -21.34 26.54 -26.92
C GLU A 954 -21.38 25.16 -26.28
N TYR A 955 -20.37 24.83 -25.47
CA TYR A 955 -20.30 23.56 -24.72
C TYR A 955 -21.39 23.47 -23.63
N GLY A 956 -21.73 24.61 -23.02
CA GLY A 956 -22.71 24.68 -21.92
C GLY A 956 -22.08 24.51 -20.54
N GLU A 957 -22.88 24.10 -19.55
CA GLU A 957 -22.42 23.90 -18.17
C GLU A 957 -21.29 22.85 -18.12
N GLY A 958 -20.20 23.15 -17.39
CA GLY A 958 -19.03 22.27 -17.26
C GLY A 958 -17.86 22.60 -18.17
N SER A 959 -18.07 23.45 -19.19
CA SER A 959 -17.07 24.04 -20.11
C SER A 959 -16.27 23.09 -21.02
N PHE A 960 -16.02 21.85 -20.61
CA PHE A 960 -15.32 20.81 -21.38
C PHE A 960 -15.59 19.40 -20.79
N THR A 961 -15.26 18.34 -21.54
CA THR A 961 -15.55 16.96 -21.16
C THR A 961 -14.55 16.46 -20.14
N LYS A 962 -15.03 15.79 -19.10
CA LYS A 962 -14.18 15.17 -18.07
C LYS A 962 -14.92 14.05 -17.37
N GLY A 963 -14.18 13.09 -16.86
CA GLY A 963 -14.74 12.02 -16.06
C GLY A 963 -13.65 11.25 -15.31
N PHE A 964 -14.09 10.40 -14.40
CA PHE A 964 -13.22 9.45 -13.71
C PHE A 964 -13.91 8.10 -13.61
N TYR A 965 -13.13 7.05 -13.39
CA TYR A 965 -13.65 5.71 -13.26
C TYR A 965 -12.74 4.85 -12.38
N ILE A 966 -13.32 3.83 -11.79
CA ILE A 966 -12.62 2.79 -11.03
C ILE A 966 -12.91 1.47 -11.72
N SER A 967 -11.87 0.82 -12.26
CA SER A 967 -11.95 -0.55 -12.77
C SER A 967 -11.52 -1.53 -11.70
N ILE A 968 -12.40 -2.49 -11.40
CA ILE A 968 -12.25 -3.47 -10.34
C ILE A 968 -12.15 -4.86 -10.99
N PRO A 969 -11.01 -5.55 -10.83
CA PRO A 969 -10.89 -6.95 -11.23
C PRO A 969 -11.93 -7.83 -10.52
N PHE A 970 -12.55 -8.76 -11.24
CA PHE A 970 -13.50 -9.69 -10.62
C PHE A 970 -12.81 -10.72 -9.74
N ASP A 971 -11.52 -11.00 -9.97
CA ASP A 971 -10.77 -11.88 -9.09
C ASP A 971 -10.85 -11.38 -7.65
N ILE A 972 -10.61 -10.12 -7.32
CA ILE A 972 -10.66 -9.62 -5.93
C ILE A 972 -12.05 -9.63 -5.29
N LEU A 973 -13.10 -9.96 -6.03
CA LEU A 973 -14.47 -10.13 -5.52
C LEU A 973 -14.88 -11.62 -5.42
N GLN A 974 -14.10 -12.53 -6.03
CA GLN A 974 -14.44 -13.93 -6.17
C GLN A 974 -13.42 -14.84 -5.49
N LEU A 975 -13.89 -16.00 -5.04
CA LEU A 975 -13.02 -17.05 -4.50
C LEU A 975 -12.22 -17.78 -5.58
N ARG A 976 -12.56 -17.61 -6.86
CA ARG A 976 -11.83 -18.20 -7.99
C ARG A 976 -11.09 -17.12 -8.77
N TYR A 977 -10.01 -17.50 -9.43
CA TYR A 977 -9.30 -16.62 -10.35
C TYR A 977 -10.16 -16.30 -11.57
N SER A 978 -10.08 -15.05 -12.02
CA SER A 978 -10.73 -14.52 -13.22
C SER A 978 -9.87 -13.40 -13.79
N ALA A 979 -9.71 -13.36 -15.11
CA ALA A 979 -9.06 -12.24 -15.80
C ALA A 979 -10.03 -11.07 -16.06
N GLY A 980 -11.33 -11.24 -15.79
CA GLY A 980 -12.36 -10.26 -16.05
C GLY A 980 -12.34 -9.07 -15.06
N ARG A 981 -12.94 -7.96 -15.47
CA ARG A 981 -13.04 -6.72 -14.68
C ARG A 981 -14.36 -6.00 -14.94
N GLY A 982 -14.87 -5.34 -13.91
CA GLY A 982 -15.93 -4.35 -13.99
C GLY A 982 -15.36 -2.94 -13.94
N ALA A 983 -16.16 -1.94 -14.33
CA ALA A 983 -15.82 -0.54 -14.15
C ALA A 983 -17.01 0.22 -13.58
N ILE A 984 -16.74 1.13 -12.67
CA ILE A 984 -17.69 2.09 -12.13
C ILE A 984 -17.20 3.45 -12.60
N SER A 985 -17.94 4.07 -13.52
CA SER A 985 -17.60 5.38 -14.05
C SER A 985 -18.44 6.48 -13.40
N TRP A 986 -17.87 7.68 -13.40
CA TRP A 986 -18.52 8.90 -13.02
C TRP A 986 -18.18 9.95 -14.07
N THR A 987 -19.18 10.31 -14.86
CA THR A 987 -19.08 11.40 -15.83
C THR A 987 -20.16 12.42 -15.45
N PRO A 988 -19.79 13.65 -15.08
CA PRO A 988 -20.78 14.71 -14.88
C PRO A 988 -21.60 14.87 -16.16
N LEU A 989 -22.92 15.10 -16.03
CA LEU A 989 -23.89 15.43 -17.10
C LEU A 989 -23.25 15.50 -18.50
N THR A 990 -23.28 14.36 -19.20
CA THR A 990 -22.61 14.14 -20.48
C THR A 990 -23.13 15.14 -21.52
N ARG A 991 -22.27 16.09 -21.92
CA ARG A 991 -22.50 16.98 -23.05
C ARG A 991 -21.91 16.37 -24.33
N ASP A 992 -22.24 16.98 -25.46
CA ASP A 992 -21.96 16.42 -26.78
C ASP A 992 -20.52 16.68 -27.29
N GLY A 993 -19.85 17.74 -26.81
CA GLY A 993 -18.47 18.04 -27.22
C GLY A 993 -17.45 17.07 -26.62
N GLY A 994 -16.32 16.88 -27.31
CA GLY A 994 -15.20 16.07 -26.83
C GLY A 994 -15.53 14.59 -26.58
N GLN A 995 -16.56 14.06 -27.24
CA GLN A 995 -17.02 12.67 -27.09
C GLN A 995 -16.35 11.75 -28.11
N MET A 996 -15.60 10.76 -27.64
CA MET A 996 -15.03 9.72 -28.51
C MET A 996 -16.09 8.68 -28.88
N LEU A 997 -15.95 8.09 -30.07
CA LEU A 997 -16.73 6.93 -30.48
C LEU A 997 -16.40 5.75 -29.56
N GLY A 998 -17.43 5.13 -28.98
CA GLY A 998 -17.29 3.87 -28.25
C GLY A 998 -17.30 2.69 -29.21
N GLY A 999 -16.57 1.62 -28.87
CA GLY A 999 -16.46 0.41 -29.70
C GLY A 999 -15.33 0.48 -30.74
N GLY A 1000 -15.16 -0.61 -31.51
CA GLY A 1000 -14.09 -0.76 -32.50
C GLY A 1000 -13.15 -1.94 -32.24
N VAL A 1001 -11.99 -1.95 -32.91
CA VAL A 1001 -10.98 -3.03 -32.78
C VAL A 1001 -10.31 -3.01 -31.40
N GLY A 1002 -9.93 -1.83 -30.92
CA GLY A 1002 -9.29 -1.66 -29.61
C GLY A 1002 -7.93 -2.37 -29.53
N LEU A 1003 -7.03 -2.10 -30.49
CA LEU A 1003 -5.75 -2.81 -30.61
C LEU A 1003 -4.88 -2.66 -29.36
N PHE A 1004 -4.93 -1.52 -28.67
CA PHE A 1004 -4.13 -1.33 -27.45
C PHE A 1004 -4.53 -2.33 -26.35
N GLY A 1005 -5.82 -2.58 -26.17
CA GLY A 1005 -6.30 -3.61 -25.24
C GLY A 1005 -6.03 -5.03 -25.75
N ALA A 1006 -6.24 -5.27 -27.06
CA ALA A 1006 -6.00 -6.58 -27.68
C ALA A 1006 -4.53 -7.02 -27.63
N THR A 1007 -3.61 -6.07 -27.63
CA THR A 1007 -2.16 -6.30 -27.57
C THR A 1007 -1.59 -6.10 -26.17
N ASP A 1008 -2.42 -6.04 -25.11
CA ASP A 1008 -1.97 -5.78 -23.73
C ASP A 1008 -0.86 -6.74 -23.32
N LYS A 1009 -0.93 -8.01 -23.72
CA LYS A 1009 0.11 -8.99 -23.43
C LYS A 1009 1.49 -8.61 -23.98
N ARG A 1010 1.65 -7.71 -24.96
CA ARG A 1010 2.98 -7.23 -25.39
C ARG A 1010 3.69 -6.35 -24.36
N SER A 1011 2.93 -5.57 -23.59
CA SER A 1011 3.48 -4.74 -22.50
C SER A 1011 2.38 -4.62 -21.43
N PRO A 1012 2.21 -5.65 -20.58
CA PRO A 1012 1.04 -5.81 -19.71
C PRO A 1012 0.78 -4.59 -18.83
N TYR A 1013 -0.41 -4.03 -18.93
CA TYR A 1013 -0.89 -3.00 -18.01
C TYR A 1013 -2.18 -3.45 -17.34
N TYR A 1014 -3.13 -3.97 -18.11
CA TYR A 1014 -4.42 -4.38 -17.62
C TYR A 1014 -4.37 -5.74 -16.94
N VAL A 1015 -3.74 -6.74 -17.55
CA VAL A 1015 -3.60 -8.10 -16.99
C VAL A 1015 -2.15 -8.37 -16.65
N ASP A 1016 -1.77 -7.97 -15.43
CA ASP A 1016 -0.48 -8.26 -14.80
C ASP A 1016 -0.67 -8.60 -13.33
#